data_AF-A0A970NKC9-F1
#
_entry.id   AF-A0A970NKC9-F1
#
_cell.length_a   1.000
_cell.length_b   1.000
_cell.length_c   1.000
_cell.angle_alpha   90.00
_cell.angle_beta   90.00
_cell.angle_gamma   90.00
#
_symmetry.space_group_name_H-M   'P 1'
#
loop_
_entity.id
_entity.type
_entity.pdbx_description
1 polymer ?
#
loop_
_entity_poly.entity_id
_entity_poly.type
_entity_poly.pdbx_seq_one_letter_code
_entity_poly.pdbx_strand_id
1 'polypeptide(L)'
;MAPVAICGALVLVLQGSVVLEDFEAPLADRWEFRNGAEFPGATGSFERSSDAAGEGDYGGRLSFDFTGGGAYVEAALPVPAALDAQAIELTIRRTLNNALAVRFTDGEGQTFQKALNLPMGVWQRVRVYPDRWSVSWGGAADGVFRGPLTRVSLVADQSGGSRTGWVDFDNVTALTDIGGGGDPPVMALQTITRFEDWSFWCEGDAGGTQRQAGSLDYDFSGSSEAVFSSDVSLLADPQTVRLRVFSDGSGHEVRLSLGSHFQTFTTTLGTLDEVGEMTLEAPIGDMSAWSYGGGENDGVKRPPLRALRVAVRPVEGGPRTGTIELLALEAETRIPSAREALFPVARPRNGAIALSITSLATEAMEADVQTEFVDWEGLRLGGATQRVALPAGESTELTIPYEGEPRSFVEARIAVQGTGQRPAAATCALVGPLPEAPSPALDPSSPWGMGLYLYRYDLSAASLADMDRAAALAAAAGVKWSREEMQWHRIETAKGEFNWDFYDRVVDTATRHGISVYGLIAYWSGWTEPYTEQGIQDYCDFAQALVRRYGDRIKHWEIWNEPNIFFWSGPREVYFELLDRAYEAIKEIDPEAVVFGCSTAGIDNGFVEQTMDAGSRFDGLTIHPYRGGLDDLGFVAELQAAAELVARDGVDRPVWITEMGWPTQIGGTTEREQARYLARCYVDAVASGVIGNMGWYNFRDDGTNPYYNEHSFGVVRHDFTPKPAYRALAAVCGTLAGLEPLGPPQVDAGGLLTARFGSGDRWVTACWSVAEPAILDAGSDTTVVNAMAEVVEPLAWGDERVIPLGANTPVFLRSAEGEPTVRTSALSLELSSSAARPGESVSVALTGIAGADGFQAEWSVPQGLTVEPDGDGSWRITVAEDATAGKVEAALVIRIGEGQIALPVALEVVPTVLEI
;
A
#
# COMPACT_ATOMS: atom_id res chain seq x y z
N MET A 1 -46.27 57.88 6.05
CA MET A 1 -45.20 57.22 5.27
C MET A 1 -44.82 55.97 6.03
N ALA A 2 -45.19 54.82 5.47
CA ALA A 2 -45.03 53.50 6.07
C ALA A 2 -43.59 52.99 5.86
N PRO A 3 -43.10 52.10 6.74
CA PRO A 3 -41.82 51.42 6.60
C PRO A 3 -41.98 50.21 5.67
N VAL A 4 -40.93 49.88 4.90
CA VAL A 4 -40.83 48.60 4.19
C VAL A 4 -39.78 47.76 4.91
N ALA A 5 -40.23 46.58 5.32
CA ALA A 5 -39.49 45.54 6.02
C ALA A 5 -38.53 44.82 5.06
N ILE A 6 -37.34 44.47 5.56
CA ILE A 6 -36.52 43.40 5.00
C ILE A 6 -36.79 42.18 5.87
N CYS A 7 -37.43 41.16 5.28
CA CYS A 7 -37.76 39.89 5.89
C CYS A 7 -36.49 39.18 6.37
N GLY A 8 -36.50 38.77 7.64
CA GLY A 8 -35.52 37.86 8.20
C GLY A 8 -35.75 36.42 7.73
N ALA A 9 -34.68 35.75 7.35
CA ALA A 9 -34.60 34.31 7.52
C ALA A 9 -34.42 34.05 9.03
N LEU A 10 -35.32 33.24 9.56
CA LEU A 10 -35.34 32.83 10.96
C LEU A 10 -34.11 31.95 11.21
N VAL A 11 -33.09 32.46 11.91
CA VAL A 11 -32.03 31.61 12.48
C VAL A 11 -32.69 30.83 13.61
N LEU A 12 -33.15 29.61 13.32
CA LEU A 12 -33.50 28.66 14.38
C LEU A 12 -32.19 28.25 15.05
N VAL A 13 -31.88 28.86 16.20
CA VAL A 13 -30.90 28.31 17.13
C VAL A 13 -31.53 27.08 17.76
N LEU A 14 -31.42 25.94 17.08
CA LEU A 14 -31.53 24.64 17.72
C LEU A 14 -30.19 24.40 18.42
N GLN A 15 -30.27 24.13 19.72
CA GLN A 15 -29.17 23.79 20.64
C GLN A 15 -27.84 23.41 19.95
N GLY A 16 -26.90 24.37 19.90
CA GLY A 16 -25.49 24.13 19.57
C GLY A 16 -25.09 24.05 18.09
N SER A 17 -26.01 24.26 17.15
CA SER A 17 -25.69 24.35 15.72
C SER A 17 -26.51 25.42 14.98
N VAL A 18 -26.00 25.87 13.83
CA VAL A 18 -26.60 26.85 12.94
C VAL A 18 -26.46 26.38 11.50
N VAL A 19 -27.60 26.12 10.85
CA VAL A 19 -27.62 25.80 9.41
C VAL A 19 -27.17 27.03 8.62
N LEU A 20 -26.09 26.87 7.85
CA LEU A 20 -25.58 27.90 6.96
C LEU A 20 -26.30 27.85 5.61
N GLU A 21 -26.58 26.65 5.09
CA GLU A 21 -27.29 26.39 3.85
C GLU A 21 -27.89 24.97 3.84
N ASP A 22 -29.20 24.85 3.65
CA ASP A 22 -29.93 23.58 3.44
C ASP A 22 -30.47 23.46 2.01
N PHE A 23 -30.23 24.46 1.15
CA PHE A 23 -30.63 24.50 -0.27
C PHE A 23 -32.14 24.42 -0.53
N GLU A 24 -33.00 24.41 0.48
CA GLU A 24 -34.45 24.35 0.29
C GLU A 24 -35.00 25.67 -0.26
N ALA A 25 -34.40 26.79 0.14
CA ALA A 25 -34.65 28.10 -0.45
C ALA A 25 -33.84 28.32 -1.75
N PRO A 26 -34.27 29.24 -2.65
CA PRO A 26 -33.44 29.65 -3.78
C PRO A 26 -32.04 30.09 -3.33
N LEU A 27 -31.02 29.67 -4.07
CA LEU A 27 -29.63 29.88 -3.70
C LEU A 27 -29.35 31.36 -3.43
N ALA A 28 -28.84 31.68 -2.25
CA ALA A 28 -28.49 33.04 -1.89
C ALA A 28 -27.25 33.51 -2.67
N ASP A 29 -27.15 34.82 -2.96
CA ASP A 29 -25.98 35.47 -3.59
C ASP A 29 -24.68 35.42 -2.73
N ARG A 30 -24.63 34.55 -1.70
CA ARG A 30 -23.49 34.38 -0.79
C ARG A 30 -22.48 33.35 -1.27
N TRP A 31 -22.88 32.43 -2.15
CA TRP A 31 -21.98 31.41 -2.68
C TRP A 31 -21.14 31.97 -3.83
N GLU A 32 -19.85 31.67 -3.81
CA GLU A 32 -18.92 32.04 -4.86
C GLU A 32 -18.40 30.80 -5.57
N PHE A 33 -18.58 30.73 -6.89
CA PHE A 33 -17.88 29.77 -7.73
C PHE A 33 -16.52 30.33 -8.15
N ARG A 34 -15.47 29.52 -8.04
CA ARG A 34 -14.11 29.86 -8.46
C ARG A 34 -13.53 28.72 -9.30
N ASN A 35 -12.81 29.06 -10.35
CA ASN A 35 -12.20 28.10 -11.28
C ASN A 35 -10.67 28.05 -11.18
N GLY A 36 -10.10 28.43 -10.03
CA GLY A 36 -8.65 28.42 -9.79
C GLY A 36 -7.88 29.22 -10.84
N ALA A 37 -8.16 30.52 -10.97
CA ALA A 37 -7.64 31.37 -12.04
C ALA A 37 -6.11 31.41 -12.17
N GLU A 38 -5.38 31.06 -11.10
CA GLU A 38 -3.93 30.85 -11.09
C GLU A 38 -3.47 29.67 -11.98
N PHE A 39 -4.38 28.72 -12.26
CA PHE A 39 -4.21 27.59 -13.17
C PHE A 39 -5.24 27.73 -14.32
N PRO A 40 -4.92 28.44 -15.40
CA PRO A 40 -5.89 28.75 -16.44
C PRO A 40 -6.38 27.50 -17.17
N GLY A 41 -7.67 27.46 -17.51
CA GLY A 41 -8.27 26.43 -18.36
C GLY A 41 -9.54 25.79 -17.81
N ALA A 42 -9.68 25.74 -16.48
CA ALA A 42 -10.84 25.14 -15.84
C ALA A 42 -12.10 25.99 -16.04
N THR A 43 -13.21 25.33 -16.33
CA THR A 43 -14.56 25.92 -16.35
C THR A 43 -15.51 25.08 -15.49
N GLY A 44 -16.72 25.58 -15.24
CA GLY A 44 -17.68 24.90 -14.37
C GLY A 44 -18.78 25.82 -13.87
N SER A 45 -19.54 25.34 -12.88
CA SER A 45 -20.61 26.09 -12.24
C SER A 45 -20.86 25.59 -10.82
N PHE A 46 -21.48 26.44 -10.00
CA PHE A 46 -22.11 26.02 -8.76
C PHE A 46 -23.58 26.40 -8.80
N GLU A 47 -24.47 25.44 -8.57
CA GLU A 47 -25.92 25.63 -8.67
C GLU A 47 -26.69 24.82 -7.62
N ARG A 48 -27.94 25.24 -7.39
CA ARG A 48 -28.93 24.48 -6.62
C ARG A 48 -29.68 23.54 -7.56
N SER A 49 -29.75 22.26 -7.23
CA SER A 49 -30.37 21.22 -8.08
C SER A 49 -31.22 20.25 -7.27
N SER A 50 -32.35 19.82 -7.82
CA SER A 50 -33.18 18.75 -7.23
C SER A 50 -32.52 17.38 -7.32
N ASP A 51 -31.64 17.17 -8.30
CA ASP A 51 -30.90 15.90 -8.46
C ASP A 51 -29.72 15.79 -7.47
N ALA A 52 -29.41 16.90 -6.80
CA ALA A 52 -28.38 17.00 -5.77
C ALA A 52 -28.96 16.94 -4.34
N ALA A 53 -30.25 16.62 -4.17
CA ALA A 53 -30.87 16.51 -2.85
C ALA A 53 -30.30 15.31 -2.06
N GLY A 54 -29.71 15.59 -0.90
CA GLY A 54 -29.30 14.57 0.07
C GLY A 54 -30.38 14.34 1.11
N GLU A 55 -30.96 15.43 1.62
CA GLU A 55 -32.19 15.45 2.40
C GLU A 55 -33.11 16.54 1.84
N GLY A 56 -34.43 16.41 2.00
CA GLY A 56 -35.36 17.39 1.42
C GLY A 56 -35.49 17.27 -0.11
N ASP A 57 -35.72 18.40 -0.78
CA ASP A 57 -36.05 18.47 -2.20
C ASP A 57 -34.90 18.99 -3.07
N TYR A 58 -33.87 19.63 -2.50
CA TYR A 58 -32.78 20.26 -3.25
C TYR A 58 -31.42 20.18 -2.52
N GLY A 59 -30.33 20.22 -3.30
CA GLY A 59 -28.96 20.36 -2.77
C GLY A 59 -28.07 21.19 -3.68
N GLY A 60 -26.81 21.36 -3.29
CA GLY A 60 -25.77 22.07 -4.04
C GLY A 60 -25.01 21.15 -4.99
N ARG A 61 -24.80 21.58 -6.23
CA ARG A 61 -24.01 20.89 -7.26
C ARG A 61 -22.85 21.75 -7.71
N LEU A 62 -21.63 21.27 -7.52
CA LEU A 62 -20.40 21.87 -8.06
C LEU A 62 -19.96 21.08 -9.29
N SER A 63 -20.10 21.69 -10.47
CA SER A 63 -19.72 21.09 -11.76
C SER A 63 -18.36 21.61 -12.23
N PHE A 64 -17.61 20.76 -12.91
CA PHE A 64 -16.27 21.05 -13.43
C PHE A 64 -16.07 20.55 -14.85
N ASP A 65 -15.22 21.26 -15.60
CA ASP A 65 -14.67 20.87 -16.88
C ASP A 65 -13.20 21.33 -16.96
N PHE A 66 -12.31 20.34 -16.93
CA PHE A 66 -10.85 20.47 -17.01
C PHE A 66 -10.31 20.14 -18.41
N THR A 67 -11.15 20.01 -19.43
CA THR A 67 -10.71 19.70 -20.80
C THR A 67 -9.83 20.81 -21.39
N GLY A 68 -10.05 22.05 -20.98
CA GLY A 68 -9.23 23.22 -21.32
C GLY A 68 -7.98 23.41 -20.46
N GLY A 69 -7.73 22.54 -19.48
CA GLY A 69 -6.69 22.69 -18.46
C GLY A 69 -7.24 23.14 -17.11
N GLY A 70 -6.38 23.76 -16.30
CA GLY A 70 -6.66 24.19 -14.92
C GLY A 70 -6.59 23.07 -13.88
N ALA A 71 -6.43 23.45 -12.61
CA ALA A 71 -6.14 22.50 -11.54
C ALA A 71 -7.38 22.10 -10.73
N TYR A 72 -8.30 23.03 -10.48
CA TYR A 72 -9.45 22.78 -9.61
C TYR A 72 -10.60 23.74 -9.87
N VAL A 73 -11.78 23.40 -9.36
CA VAL A 73 -12.90 24.34 -9.15
C VAL A 73 -13.34 24.31 -7.69
N GLU A 74 -14.02 25.37 -7.24
CA GLU A 74 -14.36 25.57 -5.84
C GLU A 74 -15.73 26.25 -5.71
N ALA A 75 -16.55 25.75 -4.78
CA ALA A 75 -17.74 26.43 -4.25
C ALA A 75 -17.43 26.94 -2.84
N ALA A 76 -17.49 28.26 -2.65
CA ALA A 76 -17.09 28.91 -1.41
C ALA A 76 -18.25 29.64 -0.73
N LEU A 77 -18.37 29.47 0.60
CA LEU A 77 -19.39 30.09 1.44
C LEU A 77 -18.72 30.88 2.58
N PRO A 78 -18.97 32.20 2.69
CA PRO A 78 -18.55 32.99 3.84
C PRO A 78 -19.26 32.54 5.13
N VAL A 79 -18.49 32.40 6.21
CA VAL A 79 -19.00 32.06 7.55
C VAL A 79 -19.08 33.34 8.39
N PRO A 80 -20.26 33.72 8.92
CA PRO A 80 -20.38 34.87 9.79
C PRO A 80 -19.49 34.76 11.03
N ALA A 81 -18.60 35.73 11.25
CA ALA A 81 -17.67 35.74 12.39
C ALA A 81 -18.35 35.64 13.77
N ALA A 82 -19.63 36.03 13.87
CA ALA A 82 -20.41 35.94 15.10
C ALA A 82 -20.83 34.52 15.49
N LEU A 83 -20.66 33.52 14.61
CA LEU A 83 -21.05 32.14 14.89
C LEU A 83 -20.02 31.37 15.74
N ASP A 84 -18.76 31.81 15.80
CA ASP A 84 -17.67 31.11 16.50
C ASP A 84 -17.71 29.59 16.26
N ALA A 85 -17.78 29.19 14.99
CA ALA A 85 -17.99 27.80 14.59
C ALA A 85 -16.79 26.94 15.01
N GLN A 86 -17.06 25.92 15.83
CA GLN A 86 -16.10 24.92 16.27
C GLN A 86 -15.91 23.78 15.26
N ALA A 87 -16.86 23.59 14.34
CA ALA A 87 -16.77 22.67 13.21
C ALA A 87 -17.80 23.04 12.12
N ILE A 88 -17.59 22.56 10.90
CA ILE A 88 -18.60 22.56 9.84
C ILE A 88 -19.02 21.12 9.57
N GLU A 89 -20.31 20.84 9.63
CA GLU A 89 -20.90 19.59 9.17
C GLU A 89 -21.58 19.81 7.81
N LEU A 90 -21.41 18.88 6.87
CA LEU A 90 -22.10 18.86 5.58
C LEU A 90 -22.27 17.42 5.08
N THR A 91 -23.30 17.16 4.29
CA THR A 91 -23.49 15.86 3.64
C THR A 91 -22.99 15.96 2.20
N ILE A 92 -22.14 15.04 1.76
CA ILE A 92 -21.48 15.09 0.44
C ILE A 92 -21.66 13.75 -0.27
N ARG A 93 -21.95 13.78 -1.57
CA ARG A 93 -21.95 12.61 -2.45
C ARG A 93 -20.93 12.81 -3.57
N ARG A 94 -19.87 12.02 -3.51
CA ARG A 94 -18.86 11.93 -4.56
C ARG A 94 -19.43 11.16 -5.76
N THR A 95 -19.43 11.76 -6.96
CA THR A 95 -19.98 11.09 -8.15
C THR A 95 -18.90 10.58 -9.13
N LEU A 96 -17.64 10.93 -8.92
CA LEU A 96 -16.51 10.61 -9.80
C LEU A 96 -15.21 10.44 -9.03
N ASN A 97 -14.21 9.85 -9.69
CA ASN A 97 -12.89 9.53 -9.13
C ASN A 97 -12.01 10.75 -8.84
N ASN A 98 -12.47 11.97 -9.14
CA ASN A 98 -11.70 13.16 -8.83
C ASN A 98 -11.41 13.30 -7.33
N ALA A 99 -10.27 13.89 -7.00
CA ALA A 99 -9.97 14.23 -5.61
C ALA A 99 -10.87 15.39 -5.14
N LEU A 100 -11.40 15.25 -3.93
CA LEU A 100 -12.21 16.26 -3.27
C LEU A 100 -11.45 16.81 -2.07
N ALA A 101 -11.65 18.08 -1.73
CA ALA A 101 -11.08 18.68 -0.54
C ALA A 101 -12.02 19.71 0.07
N VAL A 102 -11.87 19.95 1.38
CA VAL A 102 -12.48 21.09 2.07
C VAL A 102 -11.41 22.10 2.39
N ARG A 103 -11.75 23.39 2.25
CA ARG A 103 -10.91 24.50 2.66
C ARG A 103 -11.59 25.35 3.72
N PHE A 104 -10.85 25.69 4.78
CA PHE A 104 -11.24 26.70 5.76
C PHE A 104 -10.33 27.91 5.65
N THR A 105 -10.86 29.10 5.90
CA THR A 105 -10.05 30.33 6.05
C THR A 105 -10.31 30.94 7.41
N ASP A 106 -9.24 31.27 8.12
CA ASP A 106 -9.31 31.78 9.49
C ASP A 106 -9.42 33.32 9.55
N GLY A 107 -9.37 33.89 10.76
CA GLY A 107 -9.53 35.32 11.00
C GLY A 107 -8.33 36.17 10.57
N GLU A 108 -7.16 35.55 10.42
CA GLU A 108 -5.92 36.20 9.96
C GLU A 108 -5.68 35.99 8.45
N GLY A 109 -6.61 35.32 7.76
CA GLY A 109 -6.55 35.09 6.33
C GLY A 109 -5.69 33.89 5.93
N GLN A 110 -5.31 33.03 6.87
CA GLN A 110 -4.66 31.75 6.57
C GLN A 110 -5.71 30.75 6.09
N THR A 111 -5.40 30.05 5.00
CA THR A 111 -6.25 29.02 4.40
C THR A 111 -5.67 27.65 4.68
N PHE A 112 -6.56 26.73 5.05
CA PHE A 112 -6.22 25.36 5.39
C PHE A 112 -6.99 24.41 4.47
N GLN A 113 -6.37 23.32 4.05
CA GLN A 113 -6.99 22.33 3.16
C GLN A 113 -6.82 20.92 3.70
N LYS A 114 -7.87 20.11 3.52
CA LYS A 114 -7.84 18.67 3.77
C LYS A 114 -8.55 17.90 2.68
N ALA A 115 -7.92 16.83 2.21
CA ALA A 115 -8.52 15.92 1.24
C ALA A 115 -9.67 15.14 1.89
N LEU A 116 -10.74 14.93 1.12
CA LEU A 116 -11.87 14.08 1.46
C LEU A 116 -11.71 12.74 0.74
N ASN A 117 -11.48 11.68 1.50
CA ASN A 117 -11.54 10.32 0.95
C ASN A 117 -12.94 9.76 1.17
N LEU A 118 -13.81 9.91 0.16
CA LEU A 118 -15.21 9.48 0.21
C LEU A 118 -15.46 8.32 -0.74
N PRO A 119 -16.28 7.33 -0.34
CA PRO A 119 -16.76 6.29 -1.24
C PRO A 119 -17.60 6.91 -2.36
N MET A 120 -17.58 6.27 -3.52
CA MET A 120 -18.31 6.74 -4.69
C MET A 120 -19.81 6.46 -4.54
N GLY A 121 -20.65 7.43 -4.93
CA GLY A 121 -22.10 7.26 -5.04
C GLY A 121 -22.89 7.37 -3.74
N VAL A 122 -22.24 7.38 -2.58
CA VAL A 122 -22.92 7.41 -1.26
C VAL A 122 -22.92 8.81 -0.65
N TRP A 123 -24.05 9.16 -0.03
CA TRP A 123 -24.18 10.37 0.79
C TRP A 123 -23.47 10.18 2.13
N GLN A 124 -22.35 10.87 2.34
CA GLN A 124 -21.57 10.84 3.58
C GLN A 124 -21.75 12.15 4.35
N ARG A 125 -22.12 12.06 5.63
CA ARG A 125 -22.00 13.21 6.54
C ARG A 125 -20.55 13.40 6.93
N VAL A 126 -20.03 14.59 6.73
CA VAL A 126 -18.65 14.97 7.01
C VAL A 126 -18.67 16.09 8.02
N ARG A 127 -17.95 15.94 9.13
CA ARG A 127 -17.72 17.02 10.09
C ARG A 127 -16.25 17.39 10.06
N VAL A 128 -15.97 18.63 9.70
CA VAL A 128 -14.62 19.16 9.50
C VAL A 128 -14.28 20.10 10.65
N TYR A 129 -13.17 19.81 11.33
CA TYR A 129 -12.68 20.59 12.45
C TYR A 129 -11.63 21.62 12.02
N PRO A 130 -11.65 22.84 12.61
CA PRO A 130 -10.69 23.90 12.30
C PRO A 130 -9.24 23.64 12.69
N ASP A 131 -8.90 22.56 13.40
CA ASP A 131 -7.55 22.31 13.93
C ASP A 131 -6.86 21.06 13.34
N ARG A 132 -7.46 20.41 12.33
CA ARG A 132 -7.00 19.11 11.80
C ARG A 132 -6.63 19.15 10.32
N TRP A 133 -5.52 19.82 9.95
CA TRP A 133 -5.18 20.11 8.55
C TRP A 133 -3.96 19.38 8.01
N SER A 134 -3.94 19.16 6.69
CA SER A 134 -2.83 18.53 5.97
C SER A 134 -1.90 19.54 5.31
N VAL A 135 -2.45 20.68 4.86
CA VAL A 135 -1.72 21.75 4.18
C VAL A 135 -2.33 23.10 4.57
N SER A 136 -1.51 24.14 4.67
CA SER A 136 -1.96 25.52 4.90
C SER A 136 -1.13 26.53 4.10
N TRP A 137 -1.72 27.68 3.76
CA TRP A 137 -1.06 28.80 3.08
C TRP A 137 -1.77 30.13 3.33
N GLY A 138 -1.10 31.25 3.06
CA GLY A 138 -1.64 32.58 3.30
C GLY A 138 -1.68 32.95 4.79
N GLY A 139 -2.07 34.18 5.10
CA GLY A 139 -2.04 34.70 6.48
C GLY A 139 -0.66 34.60 7.13
N ALA A 140 -0.62 34.09 8.37
CA ALA A 140 0.63 33.86 9.13
C ALA A 140 1.50 32.71 8.56
N ALA A 141 0.92 31.81 7.77
CA ALA A 141 1.60 30.70 7.08
C ALA A 141 2.41 29.78 8.01
N ASP A 142 1.82 29.40 9.15
CA ASP A 142 2.45 28.57 10.19
C ASP A 142 1.65 27.31 10.54
N GLY A 143 0.55 27.04 9.84
CA GLY A 143 -0.28 25.86 10.09
C GLY A 143 -1.11 25.92 11.37
N VAL A 144 -1.13 27.05 12.08
CA VAL A 144 -1.92 27.23 13.30
C VAL A 144 -3.21 28.00 12.97
N PHE A 145 -4.36 27.34 13.15
CA PHE A 145 -5.66 27.96 12.94
C PHE A 145 -5.97 29.03 13.99
N ARG A 146 -6.30 30.24 13.54
CA ARG A 146 -6.65 31.37 14.42
C ARG A 146 -8.04 31.88 14.12
N GLY A 147 -8.98 31.45 14.96
CA GLY A 147 -10.38 31.83 14.83
C GLY A 147 -10.62 33.35 14.80
N PRO A 148 -11.78 33.80 14.28
CA PRO A 148 -12.92 32.97 13.87
C PRO A 148 -12.77 32.36 12.47
N LEU A 149 -13.49 31.27 12.19
CA LEU A 149 -13.66 30.75 10.83
C LEU A 149 -14.41 31.79 9.97
N THR A 150 -13.81 32.22 8.87
CA THR A 150 -14.37 33.26 7.98
C THR A 150 -14.92 32.70 6.67
N ARG A 151 -14.48 31.51 6.24
CA ARG A 151 -14.95 30.87 5.00
C ARG A 151 -14.80 29.35 5.06
N VAL A 152 -15.76 28.64 4.48
CA VAL A 152 -15.68 27.20 4.17
C VAL A 152 -15.85 27.02 2.65
N SER A 153 -15.15 26.05 2.06
CA SER A 153 -15.25 25.79 0.62
C SER A 153 -15.10 24.30 0.30
N LEU A 154 -15.83 23.83 -0.70
CA LEU A 154 -15.67 22.49 -1.29
C LEU A 154 -14.91 22.63 -2.61
N VAL A 155 -13.88 21.80 -2.78
CA VAL A 155 -12.97 21.84 -3.91
C VAL A 155 -13.02 20.50 -4.65
N ALA A 156 -13.13 20.56 -5.97
CA ALA A 156 -12.93 19.42 -6.86
C ALA A 156 -11.65 19.65 -7.67
N ASP A 157 -10.71 18.71 -7.60
CA ASP A 157 -9.40 18.75 -8.27
C ASP A 157 -9.38 17.89 -9.54
N GLN A 158 -8.54 18.25 -10.51
CA GLN A 158 -8.43 17.53 -11.78
C GLN A 158 -7.84 16.11 -11.66
N SER A 159 -7.14 15.80 -10.57
CA SER A 159 -6.59 14.46 -10.29
C SER A 159 -7.72 13.43 -10.19
N GLY A 160 -7.55 12.23 -10.77
CA GLY A 160 -8.55 11.15 -10.71
C GLY A 160 -9.18 10.75 -12.05
N GLY A 161 -8.67 11.26 -13.17
CA GLY A 161 -8.95 10.74 -14.52
C GLY A 161 -10.15 11.35 -15.23
N SER A 162 -11.23 11.73 -14.52
CA SER A 162 -12.39 12.37 -15.17
C SER A 162 -12.12 13.84 -15.46
N ARG A 163 -12.31 14.23 -16.73
CA ARG A 163 -12.11 15.61 -17.21
C ARG A 163 -13.33 16.50 -17.04
N THR A 164 -14.52 15.92 -16.93
CA THR A 164 -15.79 16.63 -16.76
C THR A 164 -16.63 15.93 -15.72
N GLY A 165 -17.40 16.67 -14.93
CA GLY A 165 -18.13 16.05 -13.84
C GLY A 165 -18.79 16.99 -12.85
N TRP A 166 -19.29 16.41 -11.76
CA TRP A 166 -19.83 17.19 -10.65
C TRP A 166 -19.66 16.49 -9.28
N VAL A 167 -19.82 17.26 -8.21
CA VAL A 167 -19.99 16.76 -6.84
C VAL A 167 -21.24 17.38 -6.25
N ASP A 168 -22.03 16.55 -5.56
CA ASP A 168 -23.26 16.98 -4.90
C ASP A 168 -23.01 17.10 -3.39
N PHE A 169 -23.58 18.12 -2.74
CA PHE A 169 -23.51 18.30 -1.29
C PHE A 169 -24.73 19.05 -0.76
N ASP A 170 -24.99 18.90 0.53
CA ASP A 170 -26.22 19.34 1.18
C ASP A 170 -26.01 19.64 2.68
N ASN A 171 -26.95 20.32 3.32
CA ASN A 171 -27.03 20.58 4.77
C ASN A 171 -25.75 21.13 5.41
N VAL A 172 -25.19 22.21 4.85
CA VAL A 172 -24.01 22.87 5.40
C VAL A 172 -24.37 23.57 6.71
N THR A 173 -23.81 23.09 7.81
CA THR A 173 -24.16 23.50 9.17
C THR A 173 -22.92 23.87 9.97
N ALA A 174 -22.92 25.05 10.58
CA ALA A 174 -21.92 25.46 11.55
C ALA A 174 -22.28 24.94 12.94
N LEU A 175 -21.36 24.24 13.60
CA LEU A 175 -21.55 23.77 14.96
C LEU A 175 -20.88 24.76 15.93
N THR A 176 -21.66 25.37 16.82
CA THR A 176 -21.22 26.48 17.69
C THR A 176 -21.07 26.08 19.15
N ASP A 177 -21.76 25.01 19.55
CA ASP A 177 -21.64 24.36 20.85
C ASP A 177 -21.80 22.85 20.65
N ILE A 178 -20.70 22.21 20.26
CA ILE A 178 -20.60 20.76 20.27
C ILE A 178 -20.44 20.32 21.72
N GLY A 179 -21.55 20.22 22.47
CA GLY A 179 -21.53 19.77 23.87
C GLY A 179 -20.72 18.49 24.01
N GLY A 180 -19.48 18.61 24.50
CA GLY A 180 -18.49 17.52 24.54
C GLY A 180 -18.44 16.67 23.26
N GLY A 181 -18.43 17.30 22.08
CA GLY A 181 -18.42 16.59 20.80
C GLY A 181 -17.06 15.96 20.48
N GLY A 182 -16.89 14.73 20.94
CA GLY A 182 -15.68 13.92 20.85
C GLY A 182 -14.83 14.09 22.10
N ASP A 183 -14.48 12.99 22.77
CA ASP A 183 -13.43 13.01 23.80
C ASP A 183 -12.23 13.76 23.18
N PRO A 184 -11.70 14.85 23.77
CA PRO A 184 -10.55 15.54 23.17
C PRO A 184 -9.45 14.51 22.89
N PRO A 185 -8.66 14.65 21.81
CA PRO A 185 -7.61 13.70 21.52
C PRO A 185 -6.81 13.42 22.79
N VAL A 186 -6.76 12.15 23.16
CA VAL A 186 -6.20 11.74 24.45
C VAL A 186 -4.71 11.51 24.24
N MET A 187 -3.90 12.06 25.13
CA MET A 187 -2.50 11.69 25.21
C MET A 187 -2.41 10.32 25.84
N ALA A 188 -1.86 9.38 25.09
CA ALA A 188 -1.57 8.02 25.53
C ALA A 188 -0.06 7.82 25.61
N LEU A 189 0.34 6.80 26.37
CA LEU A 189 1.72 6.38 26.48
C LEU A 189 1.87 5.01 25.82
N GLN A 190 2.71 4.92 24.80
CA GLN A 190 3.23 3.66 24.32
C GLN A 190 4.55 3.38 25.04
N THR A 191 4.69 2.18 25.62
CA THR A 191 5.89 1.83 26.37
C THR A 191 6.57 0.60 25.76
N ILE A 192 7.84 0.74 25.37
CA ILE A 192 8.68 -0.33 24.82
C ILE A 192 9.74 -0.68 25.85
N THR A 193 9.71 -1.91 26.36
CA THR A 193 10.66 -2.41 27.38
C THR A 193 11.51 -3.58 26.89
N ARG A 194 11.11 -4.24 25.80
CA ARG A 194 11.83 -5.40 25.25
C ARG A 194 12.97 -4.95 24.35
N PHE A 195 14.12 -4.69 24.96
CA PHE A 195 15.35 -4.38 24.24
C PHE A 195 16.13 -5.64 23.85
N GLU A 196 15.77 -6.83 24.36
CA GLU A 196 16.35 -8.13 24.01
C GLU A 196 16.25 -8.46 22.50
N ASP A 197 15.20 -7.97 21.84
CA ASP A 197 14.95 -8.19 20.41
C ASP A 197 15.71 -7.18 19.51
N TRP A 198 16.34 -6.16 20.10
CA TRP A 198 17.08 -5.16 19.35
C TRP A 198 18.45 -5.71 18.96
N SER A 199 18.90 -5.44 17.75
CA SER A 199 20.26 -5.75 17.32
C SER A 199 21.27 -4.82 18.00
N PHE A 200 22.52 -5.25 18.11
CA PHE A 200 23.58 -4.50 18.78
C PHE A 200 24.88 -4.52 18.00
N TRP A 201 25.51 -3.37 17.87
CA TRP A 201 26.83 -3.21 17.23
C TRP A 201 27.57 -2.00 17.81
N CYS A 202 28.88 -1.93 17.55
CA CYS A 202 29.73 -0.81 17.94
C CYS A 202 30.40 -0.21 16.71
N GLU A 203 30.58 1.11 16.69
CA GLU A 203 31.37 1.77 15.66
C GLU A 203 32.85 1.67 16.04
N GLY A 204 33.61 0.81 15.34
CA GLY A 204 35.02 0.51 15.63
C GLY A 204 35.25 -0.85 16.29
N ASP A 205 36.37 -1.00 16.99
CA ASP A 205 36.65 -2.22 17.76
C ASP A 205 35.81 -2.19 19.05
N ALA A 206 34.90 -3.15 19.19
CA ALA A 206 34.05 -3.24 20.38
C ALA A 206 34.88 -3.42 21.67
N GLY A 207 36.13 -3.91 21.59
CA GLY A 207 36.96 -4.15 22.76
C GLY A 207 36.26 -5.09 23.74
N GLY A 208 36.14 -4.66 25.00
CA GLY A 208 35.35 -5.35 26.03
C GLY A 208 33.84 -5.08 26.00
N THR A 209 33.32 -4.28 25.06
CA THR A 209 31.91 -3.86 25.02
C THR A 209 31.00 -5.05 24.79
N GLN A 210 30.03 -5.25 25.68
CA GLN A 210 29.07 -6.35 25.60
C GLN A 210 27.68 -5.88 25.97
N ARG A 211 26.68 -6.48 25.33
CA ARG A 211 25.27 -6.29 25.65
C ARG A 211 24.73 -7.52 26.36
N GLN A 212 23.91 -7.28 27.39
CA GLN A 212 23.09 -8.30 28.07
C GLN A 212 21.65 -7.78 28.20
N ALA A 213 20.77 -8.21 27.28
CA ALA A 213 19.40 -7.69 27.17
C ALA A 213 19.35 -6.15 27.01
N GLY A 214 18.77 -5.43 27.96
CA GLY A 214 18.76 -3.96 28.01
C GLY A 214 20.03 -3.33 28.62
N SER A 215 20.91 -4.13 29.23
CA SER A 215 22.16 -3.66 29.82
C SER A 215 23.31 -3.62 28.80
N LEU A 216 24.13 -2.58 28.89
CA LEU A 216 25.33 -2.34 28.09
C LEU A 216 26.52 -2.15 29.04
N ASP A 217 27.41 -3.14 29.05
CA ASP A 217 28.75 -3.00 29.62
C ASP A 217 29.66 -2.43 28.52
N TYR A 218 29.94 -1.13 28.55
CA TYR A 218 30.71 -0.48 27.49
C TYR A 218 32.22 -0.50 27.74
N ASP A 219 32.99 -0.53 26.66
CA ASP A 219 34.43 -0.29 26.59
C ASP A 219 34.74 0.56 25.33
N PHE A 220 34.78 1.88 25.53
CA PHE A 220 35.07 2.88 24.50
C PHE A 220 36.57 3.11 24.30
N SER A 221 37.43 2.14 24.65
CA SER A 221 38.86 2.23 24.33
C SER A 221 39.16 2.06 22.84
N GLY A 222 38.32 1.29 22.12
CA GLY A 222 38.43 1.02 20.68
C GLY A 222 37.22 1.44 19.84
N SER A 223 36.12 1.89 20.45
CA SER A 223 34.87 2.24 19.77
C SER A 223 34.45 3.70 20.01
N SER A 224 33.81 4.31 19.01
CA SER A 224 33.27 5.67 19.05
C SER A 224 31.79 5.75 19.44
N GLU A 225 31.10 4.61 19.46
CA GLU A 225 29.69 4.51 19.78
C GLU A 225 29.28 3.05 20.04
N ALA A 226 28.32 2.85 20.92
CA ALA A 226 27.60 1.58 21.10
C ALA A 226 26.12 1.80 20.71
N VAL A 227 25.60 0.95 19.83
CA VAL A 227 24.31 1.17 19.16
C VAL A 227 23.37 0.00 19.37
N PHE A 228 22.19 0.28 19.92
CA PHE A 228 21.03 -0.60 19.86
C PHE A 228 20.21 -0.22 18.63
N SER A 229 19.92 -1.17 17.75
CA SER A 229 19.17 -0.93 16.51
C SER A 229 17.93 -1.81 16.42
N SER A 230 16.82 -1.22 15.99
CA SER A 230 15.52 -1.88 15.83
C SER A 230 14.76 -1.24 14.68
N ASP A 231 13.50 -1.63 14.53
CA ASP A 231 12.58 -0.97 13.60
C ASP A 231 11.15 -1.01 14.14
N VAL A 232 10.97 -0.65 15.41
CA VAL A 232 9.64 -0.64 16.05
C VAL A 232 8.92 0.66 15.73
N SER A 233 7.68 0.57 15.25
CA SER A 233 6.84 1.75 15.01
C SER A 233 6.37 2.39 16.31
N LEU A 234 6.46 3.72 16.35
CA LEU A 234 5.76 4.57 17.28
C LEU A 234 4.33 4.75 16.76
N LEU A 235 3.36 4.28 17.52
CA LEU A 235 1.96 4.16 17.11
C LEU A 235 1.22 5.51 17.18
N ALA A 236 0.16 5.63 16.38
CA ALA A 236 -0.65 6.85 16.24
C ALA A 236 0.17 8.10 15.86
N ASP A 237 -0.03 9.23 16.54
CA ASP A 237 0.67 10.50 16.28
C ASP A 237 1.61 10.86 17.46
N PRO A 238 2.86 10.33 17.47
CA PRO A 238 3.78 10.53 18.59
C PRO A 238 4.23 12.00 18.67
N GLN A 239 4.10 12.60 19.85
CA GLN A 239 4.39 14.01 20.13
C GLN A 239 5.72 14.20 20.86
N THR A 240 6.06 13.29 21.77
CA THR A 240 7.27 13.31 22.59
C THR A 240 7.81 11.91 22.73
N VAL A 241 9.13 11.76 22.71
CA VAL A 241 9.81 10.49 23.00
C VAL A 241 10.68 10.63 24.23
N ARG A 242 10.63 9.63 25.11
CA ARG A 242 11.39 9.55 26.36
C ARG A 242 12.14 8.23 26.42
N LEU A 243 13.39 8.27 26.85
CA LEU A 243 14.18 7.09 27.16
C LEU A 243 14.50 7.09 28.65
N ARG A 244 13.98 6.10 29.37
CA ARG A 244 14.35 5.80 30.75
C ARG A 244 15.59 4.91 30.75
N VAL A 245 16.60 5.31 31.49
CA VAL A 245 17.89 4.61 31.58
C VAL A 245 18.36 4.49 33.02
N PHE A 246 19.10 3.45 33.35
CA PHE A 246 19.97 3.44 34.52
C PHE A 246 21.36 3.91 34.10
N SER A 247 21.75 5.09 34.59
CA SER A 247 22.99 5.77 34.27
C SER A 247 24.09 5.49 35.31
N ASP A 248 25.33 5.41 34.85
CA ASP A 248 26.53 5.31 35.69
C ASP A 248 27.19 6.66 36.01
N GLY A 249 26.60 7.78 35.57
CA GLY A 249 27.16 9.12 35.76
C GLY A 249 28.37 9.41 34.86
N SER A 250 28.52 8.69 33.75
CA SER A 250 29.65 8.82 32.81
C SER A 250 29.70 10.13 32.01
N GLY A 251 28.59 10.87 31.95
CA GLY A 251 28.42 12.05 31.09
C GLY A 251 28.40 11.73 29.60
N HIS A 252 28.27 10.46 29.22
CA HIS A 252 28.15 10.04 27.83
C HIS A 252 26.88 10.56 27.18
N GLU A 253 26.94 10.83 25.89
CA GLU A 253 25.81 11.36 25.12
C GLU A 253 24.92 10.20 24.66
N VAL A 254 23.60 10.36 24.79
CA VAL A 254 22.61 9.43 24.25
C VAL A 254 21.89 10.05 23.06
N ARG A 255 21.98 9.39 21.91
CA ARG A 255 21.30 9.79 20.67
C ARG A 255 20.16 8.85 20.33
N LEU A 256 19.12 9.41 19.73
CA LEU A 256 18.00 8.66 19.16
C LEU A 256 17.89 8.97 17.67
N SER A 257 17.69 7.92 16.87
CA SER A 257 17.32 8.05 15.46
C SER A 257 15.95 7.45 15.20
N LEU A 258 15.08 8.25 14.55
CA LEU A 258 13.75 7.86 14.11
C LEU A 258 13.72 7.76 12.58
N GLY A 259 13.21 6.65 12.07
CA GLY A 259 12.98 6.43 10.64
C GLY A 259 11.61 6.96 10.21
N SER A 260 11.54 7.48 8.99
CA SER A 260 10.34 8.06 8.39
C SER A 260 10.46 7.96 6.86
N HIS A 261 9.88 6.90 6.28
CA HIS A 261 9.93 6.55 4.85
C HIS A 261 11.17 7.06 4.07
N PHE A 262 12.23 6.25 3.97
CA PHE A 262 13.56 6.56 3.41
C PHE A 262 14.36 7.71 4.07
N GLN A 263 13.73 8.57 4.88
CA GLN A 263 14.40 9.60 5.67
C GLN A 263 14.66 9.13 7.11
N THR A 264 15.78 9.53 7.69
CA THR A 264 16.12 9.31 9.11
C THR A 264 16.28 10.64 9.80
N PHE A 265 15.66 10.79 10.97
CA PHE A 265 15.77 11.92 11.87
C PHE A 265 16.63 11.54 13.07
N THR A 266 17.62 12.35 13.44
CA THR A 266 18.51 12.09 14.58
C THR A 266 18.58 13.30 15.51
N THR A 267 18.53 13.05 16.81
CA THR A 267 18.74 14.06 17.86
C THR A 267 19.53 13.49 19.04
N THR A 268 20.13 14.39 19.82
CA THR A 268 20.69 14.05 21.14
C THR A 268 19.56 14.15 22.17
N LEU A 269 19.21 13.03 22.83
CA LEU A 269 18.22 13.01 23.91
C LEU A 269 18.75 13.64 25.20
N GLY A 270 20.05 13.52 25.46
CA GLY A 270 20.70 14.09 26.64
C GLY A 270 22.03 13.39 26.99
N THR A 271 22.49 13.63 28.21
CA THR A 271 23.77 13.13 28.75
C THR A 271 23.57 12.34 30.05
N LEU A 272 24.40 11.31 30.26
CA LEU A 272 24.35 10.41 31.42
C LEU A 272 25.05 11.03 32.65
N ASP A 273 24.55 12.17 33.13
CA ASP A 273 25.27 13.00 34.11
C ASP A 273 25.03 12.60 35.58
N GLU A 274 23.99 11.81 35.87
CA GLU A 274 23.65 11.38 37.23
C GLU A 274 23.78 9.86 37.37
N VAL A 275 24.14 9.36 38.55
CA VAL A 275 24.15 7.92 38.84
C VAL A 275 22.75 7.48 39.27
N GLY A 276 22.17 6.48 38.61
CA GLY A 276 20.85 5.93 38.92
C GLY A 276 19.85 6.08 37.76
N GLU A 277 18.55 5.90 38.05
CA GLU A 277 17.51 6.04 37.03
C GLU A 277 17.37 7.50 36.57
N MET A 278 17.40 7.72 35.25
CA MET A 278 17.22 9.01 34.59
C MET A 278 16.21 8.88 33.44
N THR A 279 15.56 9.99 33.11
CA THR A 279 14.70 10.10 31.92
C THR A 279 15.28 11.16 30.99
N LEU A 280 15.60 10.78 29.77
CA LEU A 280 16.03 11.67 28.70
C LEU A 280 14.88 11.86 27.71
N GLU A 281 14.57 13.08 27.29
CA GLU A 281 13.40 13.34 26.45
C GLU A 281 13.68 14.34 25.33
N ALA A 282 12.97 14.17 24.21
CA ALA A 282 12.97 15.12 23.12
C ALA A 282 11.54 15.29 22.54
N PRO A 283 11.12 16.53 22.25
CA PRO A 283 9.90 16.76 21.49
C PRO A 283 10.09 16.27 20.04
N ILE A 284 9.06 15.63 19.49
CA ILE A 284 9.03 15.25 18.06
C ILE A 284 8.57 16.45 17.24
N GLY A 285 7.45 17.07 17.61
CA GLY A 285 6.92 18.26 16.94
C GLY A 285 6.80 18.10 15.41
N ASP A 286 7.24 19.13 14.69
CA ASP A 286 7.38 19.16 13.22
C ASP A 286 8.76 18.67 12.73
N MET A 287 9.56 18.04 13.61
CA MET A 287 10.95 17.66 13.39
C MET A 287 11.95 18.83 13.21
N SER A 288 11.57 20.08 13.43
CA SER A 288 12.48 21.24 13.29
C SER A 288 13.68 21.20 14.24
N ALA A 289 13.57 20.49 15.35
CA ALA A 289 14.66 20.27 16.32
C ALA A 289 15.55 19.05 16.01
N TRP A 290 15.25 18.31 14.95
CA TRP A 290 15.96 17.09 14.58
C TRP A 290 16.83 17.33 13.35
N SER A 291 18.03 16.76 13.36
CA SER A 291 18.79 16.62 12.11
C SER A 291 18.17 15.52 11.27
N TYR A 292 18.26 15.62 9.94
CA TYR A 292 17.72 14.59 9.05
C TYR A 292 18.64 14.32 7.87
N GLY A 293 18.45 13.15 7.26
CA GLY A 293 19.19 12.69 6.09
C GLY A 293 18.52 11.49 5.42
N GLY A 294 18.82 11.29 4.13
CA GLY A 294 18.31 10.17 3.33
C GLY A 294 16.95 10.44 2.68
N GLY A 295 16.57 9.58 1.72
CA GLY A 295 15.32 9.69 0.97
C GLY A 295 15.20 11.03 0.23
N GLU A 296 14.01 11.62 0.29
CA GLU A 296 13.70 12.95 -0.24
C GLU A 296 14.49 14.07 0.45
N ASN A 297 15.01 13.82 1.66
CA ASN A 297 15.85 14.73 2.42
C ASN A 297 15.25 16.14 2.61
N ASP A 298 13.94 16.19 2.94
CA ASP A 298 13.14 17.41 3.04
C ASP A 298 12.77 17.80 4.49
N GLY A 299 13.16 16.99 5.48
CA GLY A 299 12.84 17.20 6.88
C GLY A 299 11.36 16.96 7.24
N VAL A 300 10.55 16.46 6.31
CA VAL A 300 9.13 16.20 6.54
C VAL A 300 8.95 14.78 7.10
N LYS A 301 8.34 14.67 8.29
CA LYS A 301 7.97 13.37 8.85
C LYS A 301 6.78 12.77 8.10
N ARG A 302 6.96 11.55 7.61
CA ARG A 302 5.97 10.65 7.02
C ARG A 302 5.78 9.44 7.95
N PRO A 303 4.57 9.20 8.48
CA PRO A 303 4.32 8.05 9.35
C PRO A 303 4.39 6.72 8.58
N PRO A 304 4.62 5.59 9.27
CA PRO A 304 4.91 5.51 10.70
C PRO A 304 6.32 6.02 11.03
N LEU A 305 6.47 6.68 12.17
CA LEU A 305 7.79 6.93 12.76
C LEU A 305 8.29 5.64 13.41
N ARG A 306 9.56 5.32 13.21
CA ARG A 306 10.14 4.05 13.66
C ARG A 306 11.37 4.30 14.51
N ALA A 307 11.46 3.71 15.70
CA ALA A 307 12.66 3.80 16.52
C ALA A 307 13.77 2.93 15.91
N LEU A 308 14.69 3.58 15.18
CA LEU A 308 15.75 2.88 14.46
C LEU A 308 16.97 2.61 15.32
N ARG A 309 17.42 3.62 16.08
CA ARG A 309 18.70 3.53 16.82
C ARG A 309 18.64 4.27 18.14
N VAL A 310 19.11 3.64 19.21
CA VAL A 310 19.55 4.30 20.45
C VAL A 310 21.04 4.10 20.56
N ALA A 311 21.79 5.20 20.62
CA ALA A 311 23.23 5.16 20.52
C ALA A 311 23.90 5.93 21.65
N VAL A 312 24.97 5.36 22.21
CA VAL A 312 25.69 5.89 23.37
C VAL A 312 27.09 6.26 22.92
N ARG A 313 27.43 7.55 23.01
CA ARG A 313 28.71 8.09 22.55
C ARG A 313 29.58 8.54 23.73
N PRO A 314 30.86 8.15 23.77
CA PRO A 314 31.77 8.59 24.81
C PRO A 314 32.01 10.09 24.70
N VAL A 315 31.98 10.78 25.85
CA VAL A 315 32.42 12.17 25.96
C VAL A 315 33.94 12.25 26.07
N GLU A 316 34.54 13.31 25.53
CA GLU A 316 35.98 13.55 25.67
C GLU A 316 36.37 13.69 27.15
N GLY A 317 37.39 12.93 27.57
CA GLY A 317 37.84 12.89 28.97
C GLY A 317 36.95 12.11 29.94
N GLY A 318 35.84 11.53 29.47
CA GLY A 318 34.96 10.66 30.27
C GLY A 318 35.55 9.28 30.56
N PRO A 319 34.89 8.49 31.44
CA PRO A 319 35.26 7.09 31.67
C PRO A 319 35.18 6.31 30.35
N ARG A 320 36.02 5.28 30.22
CA ARG A 320 36.04 4.43 29.03
C ARG A 320 35.34 3.10 29.23
N THR A 321 35.07 2.75 30.48
CA THR A 321 34.37 1.52 30.83
C THR A 321 33.32 1.81 31.89
N GLY A 322 32.17 1.15 31.78
CA GLY A 322 31.07 1.29 32.72
C GLY A 322 29.88 0.45 32.28
N THR A 323 28.76 0.64 32.97
CA THR A 323 27.53 -0.13 32.72
C THR A 323 26.34 0.82 32.70
N ILE A 324 25.53 0.74 31.66
CA ILE A 324 24.25 1.45 31.58
C ILE A 324 23.13 0.46 31.29
N GLU A 325 21.89 0.80 31.61
CA GLU A 325 20.73 -0.05 31.28
C GLU A 325 19.64 0.77 30.60
N LEU A 326 19.15 0.31 29.45
CA LEU A 326 17.94 0.83 28.83
C LEU A 326 16.73 0.20 29.52
N LEU A 327 15.93 1.03 30.20
CA LEU A 327 14.79 0.57 31.00
C LEU A 327 13.47 0.61 30.21
N ALA A 328 13.22 1.72 29.50
CA ALA A 328 12.03 1.87 28.66
C ALA A 328 12.24 2.97 27.60
N LEU A 329 11.73 2.74 26.39
CA LEU A 329 11.52 3.77 25.38
C LEU A 329 10.01 4.05 25.32
N GLU A 330 9.63 5.26 25.69
CA GLU A 330 8.24 5.68 25.83
C GLU A 330 7.92 6.74 24.78
N ALA A 331 6.80 6.59 24.08
CA ALA A 331 6.28 7.61 23.17
C ALA A 331 4.95 8.12 23.72
N GLU A 332 4.91 9.42 24.03
CA GLU A 332 3.66 10.10 24.34
C GLU A 332 2.98 10.43 23.01
N THR A 333 1.87 9.78 22.74
CA THR A 333 1.21 9.80 21.44
C THR A 333 -0.21 10.33 21.54
N ARG A 334 -0.60 11.10 20.55
CA ARG A 334 -1.95 11.62 20.44
C ARG A 334 -2.82 10.58 19.74
N ILE A 335 -3.85 10.11 20.43
CA ILE A 335 -4.87 9.25 19.82
C ILE A 335 -6.08 10.10 19.46
N PRO A 336 -6.63 9.97 18.24
CA PRO A 336 -7.88 10.61 17.87
C PRO A 336 -9.02 10.29 18.85
N SER A 337 -9.91 11.25 19.02
CA SER A 337 -11.11 11.21 19.87
C SER A 337 -12.00 9.98 19.70
N ALA A 338 -11.84 9.26 18.59
CA ALA A 338 -12.61 8.11 18.16
C ALA A 338 -12.36 6.81 18.94
N ARG A 339 -11.50 6.79 19.97
CA ARG A 339 -11.19 5.60 20.77
C ARG A 339 -10.63 4.45 19.92
N GLU A 340 -9.67 4.80 19.09
CA GLU A 340 -8.90 3.91 18.20
C GLU A 340 -7.58 3.50 18.87
N ALA A 341 -7.66 2.98 20.09
CA ALA A 341 -6.47 2.67 20.89
C ALA A 341 -6.00 1.21 20.76
N LEU A 342 -6.65 0.39 19.93
CA LEU A 342 -6.36 -1.03 19.78
C LEU A 342 -5.61 -1.31 18.48
N PHE A 343 -4.45 -1.96 18.58
CA PHE A 343 -3.54 -2.24 17.47
C PHE A 343 -3.25 -3.75 17.40
N PRO A 344 -4.14 -4.56 16.80
CA PRO A 344 -3.93 -5.98 16.62
C PRO A 344 -2.99 -6.27 15.43
N VAL A 345 -2.05 -7.19 15.61
CA VAL A 345 -1.12 -7.68 14.60
C VAL A 345 -1.15 -9.21 14.60
N ALA A 346 -1.56 -9.81 13.49
CA ALA A 346 -1.62 -11.26 13.34
C ALA A 346 -0.51 -11.78 12.42
N ARG A 347 0.12 -12.91 12.76
CA ARG A 347 1.19 -13.55 11.98
C ARG A 347 1.10 -15.06 12.06
N PRO A 348 1.54 -15.80 11.02
CA PRO A 348 1.64 -17.24 11.12
C PRO A 348 2.78 -17.62 12.08
N ARG A 349 2.56 -18.63 12.92
CA ARG A 349 3.60 -19.20 13.78
C ARG A 349 3.33 -20.69 13.97
N ASN A 350 4.21 -21.54 13.42
CA ASN A 350 4.12 -23.00 13.55
C ASN A 350 2.74 -23.59 13.16
N GLY A 351 2.13 -23.07 12.09
CA GLY A 351 0.80 -23.52 11.63
C GLY A 351 -0.39 -22.97 12.42
N ALA A 352 -0.17 -22.13 13.43
CA ALA A 352 -1.18 -21.36 14.14
C ALA A 352 -1.05 -19.86 13.81
N ILE A 353 -1.98 -19.04 14.33
CA ILE A 353 -1.91 -17.58 14.27
C ILE A 353 -1.38 -17.06 15.61
N ALA A 354 -0.28 -16.32 15.59
CA ALA A 354 0.16 -15.49 16.70
C ALA A 354 -0.48 -14.11 16.55
N LEU A 355 -1.27 -13.69 17.54
CA LEU A 355 -1.94 -12.39 17.57
C LEU A 355 -1.39 -11.58 18.74
N SER A 356 -0.81 -10.42 18.43
CA SER A 356 -0.42 -9.40 19.40
C SER A 356 -1.43 -8.26 19.38
N ILE A 357 -1.93 -7.82 20.53
CA ILE A 357 -2.86 -6.69 20.63
C ILE A 357 -2.23 -5.65 21.54
N THR A 358 -1.80 -4.52 20.97
CA THR A 358 -1.32 -3.38 21.76
C THR A 358 -2.48 -2.46 22.07
N SER A 359 -2.71 -2.16 23.35
CA SER A 359 -3.75 -1.23 23.80
C SER A 359 -3.11 0.06 24.30
N LEU A 360 -3.36 1.17 23.63
CA LEU A 360 -2.93 2.50 24.07
C LEU A 360 -4.01 3.22 24.90
N ALA A 361 -5.03 2.49 25.36
CA ALA A 361 -6.03 3.07 26.25
C ALA A 361 -5.38 3.46 27.58
N THR A 362 -5.91 4.50 28.23
CA THR A 362 -5.38 5.01 29.51
C THR A 362 -5.68 4.09 30.68
N GLU A 363 -6.63 3.16 30.53
CA GLU A 363 -7.01 2.18 31.54
C GLU A 363 -7.06 0.78 30.93
N ALA A 364 -6.75 -0.23 31.75
CA ALA A 364 -6.89 -1.61 31.34
C ALA A 364 -8.35 -1.94 31.05
N MET A 365 -8.59 -2.82 30.07
CA MET A 365 -9.94 -3.19 29.65
C MET A 365 -10.05 -4.67 29.32
N GLU A 366 -11.29 -5.14 29.27
CA GLU A 366 -11.63 -6.41 28.68
C GLU A 366 -11.99 -6.23 27.19
N ALA A 367 -11.56 -7.17 26.35
CA ALA A 367 -11.87 -7.22 24.94
C ALA A 367 -12.36 -8.60 24.50
N ASP A 368 -13.32 -8.62 23.58
CA ASP A 368 -13.72 -9.83 22.86
C ASP A 368 -12.90 -9.94 21.57
N VAL A 369 -12.14 -11.03 21.44
CA VAL A 369 -11.41 -11.38 20.22
C VAL A 369 -12.19 -12.46 19.49
N GLN A 370 -12.76 -12.09 18.35
CA GLN A 370 -13.51 -12.98 17.48
C GLN A 370 -12.61 -13.38 16.32
N THR A 371 -12.56 -14.66 16.00
CA THR A 371 -11.79 -15.19 14.87
C THR A 371 -12.70 -16.01 13.99
N GLU A 372 -12.65 -15.73 12.68
CA GLU A 372 -13.27 -16.53 11.63
C GLU A 372 -12.18 -17.05 10.70
N PHE A 373 -12.26 -18.33 10.33
CA PHE A 373 -11.40 -18.94 9.33
C PHE A 373 -12.19 -19.12 8.02
N VAL A 374 -11.59 -18.73 6.90
CA VAL A 374 -12.18 -18.89 5.55
C VAL A 374 -11.16 -19.50 4.58
N ASP A 375 -11.63 -20.15 3.51
CA ASP A 375 -10.79 -20.59 2.40
C ASP A 375 -10.64 -19.53 1.29
N TRP A 376 -10.04 -19.92 0.16
CA TRP A 376 -9.74 -19.01 -0.96
C TRP A 376 -11.02 -18.50 -1.63
N GLU A 377 -12.05 -19.34 -1.71
CA GLU A 377 -13.36 -19.00 -2.24
C GLU A 377 -14.22 -18.21 -1.23
N GLY A 378 -13.76 -18.05 0.01
CA GLY A 378 -14.43 -17.29 1.06
C GLY A 378 -15.43 -18.11 1.87
N LEU A 379 -15.43 -19.45 1.72
CA LEU A 379 -16.27 -20.33 2.52
C LEU A 379 -15.76 -20.39 3.96
N ARG A 380 -16.70 -20.27 4.89
CA ARG A 380 -16.42 -20.32 6.33
C ARG A 380 -16.01 -21.73 6.76
N LEU A 381 -14.80 -21.85 7.31
CA LEU A 381 -14.21 -23.09 7.81
C LEU A 381 -14.43 -23.29 9.31
N GLY A 382 -14.79 -22.22 10.04
CA GLY A 382 -15.00 -22.25 11.48
C GLY A 382 -14.64 -20.93 12.13
N GLY A 383 -14.67 -20.88 13.46
CA GLY A 383 -14.30 -19.69 14.22
C GLY A 383 -14.59 -19.82 15.71
N ALA A 384 -14.06 -18.88 16.49
CA ALA A 384 -14.23 -18.83 17.94
C ALA A 384 -14.19 -17.40 18.46
N THR A 385 -14.78 -17.19 19.63
CA THR A 385 -14.68 -15.92 20.38
C THR A 385 -14.01 -16.19 21.71
N GLN A 386 -13.00 -15.39 22.05
CA GLN A 386 -12.30 -15.45 23.33
C GLN A 386 -12.32 -14.07 24.00
N ARG A 387 -12.56 -14.04 25.32
CA ARG A 387 -12.45 -12.83 26.13
C ARG A 387 -11.03 -12.70 26.66
N VAL A 388 -10.42 -11.53 26.51
CA VAL A 388 -9.04 -11.27 26.92
C VAL A 388 -8.90 -9.94 27.66
N ALA A 389 -8.02 -9.93 28.66
CA ALA A 389 -7.62 -8.70 29.34
C ALA A 389 -6.54 -7.97 28.53
N LEU A 390 -6.74 -6.67 28.34
CA LEU A 390 -5.80 -5.77 27.67
C LEU A 390 -5.28 -4.74 28.69
N PRO A 391 -4.01 -4.83 29.10
CA PRO A 391 -3.39 -3.82 29.95
C PRO A 391 -3.24 -2.48 29.21
N ALA A 392 -3.21 -1.37 29.96
CA ALA A 392 -3.01 -0.03 29.42
C ALA A 392 -1.55 0.18 28.99
N GLY A 393 -1.32 0.68 27.76
CA GLY A 393 0.00 1.01 27.21
C GLY A 393 0.87 -0.21 26.83
N GLU A 394 0.32 -1.43 26.92
CA GLU A 394 1.05 -2.70 26.79
C GLU A 394 0.43 -3.62 25.72
N SER A 395 1.15 -4.69 25.38
CA SER A 395 0.72 -5.70 24.39
C SER A 395 0.33 -7.02 25.05
N THR A 396 -0.82 -7.58 24.63
CA THR A 396 -1.26 -8.94 24.98
C THR A 396 -1.02 -9.90 23.81
N GLU A 397 -0.39 -11.05 24.06
CA GLU A 397 -0.10 -12.08 23.06
C GLU A 397 -1.07 -13.27 23.17
N LEU A 398 -1.56 -13.75 22.03
CA LEU A 398 -2.49 -14.88 21.91
C LEU A 398 -2.02 -15.84 20.82
N THR A 399 -2.29 -17.13 21.00
CA THR A 399 -2.10 -18.14 19.95
C THR A 399 -3.45 -18.73 19.59
N ILE A 400 -3.86 -18.58 18.33
CA ILE A 400 -5.13 -19.04 17.80
C ILE A 400 -4.85 -20.22 16.85
N PRO A 401 -5.15 -21.47 17.26
CA PRO A 401 -4.93 -22.63 16.41
C PRO A 401 -5.99 -22.70 15.30
N TYR A 402 -5.59 -23.17 14.12
CA TYR A 402 -6.52 -23.68 13.13
C TYR A 402 -6.66 -25.20 13.32
N GLU A 403 -7.86 -25.66 13.68
CA GLU A 403 -8.14 -27.08 13.97
C GLU A 403 -8.73 -27.85 12.77
N GLY A 404 -8.86 -27.20 11.61
CA GLY A 404 -9.36 -27.84 10.40
C GLY A 404 -8.30 -28.65 9.64
N GLU A 405 -8.74 -29.34 8.59
CA GLU A 405 -7.86 -30.10 7.71
C GLU A 405 -6.85 -29.17 6.98
N PRO A 406 -5.60 -29.61 6.75
CA PRO A 406 -4.63 -28.84 5.99
C PRO A 406 -5.15 -28.45 4.60
N ARG A 407 -4.95 -27.19 4.21
CA ARG A 407 -5.39 -26.62 2.93
C ARG A 407 -4.25 -25.84 2.25
N SER A 408 -4.42 -25.57 0.95
CA SER A 408 -3.55 -24.66 0.19
C SER A 408 -3.52 -23.25 0.77
N PHE A 409 -4.65 -22.81 1.32
CA PHE A 409 -4.88 -21.49 1.87
C PHE A 409 -5.96 -21.53 2.94
N VAL A 410 -5.71 -20.84 4.05
CA VAL A 410 -6.68 -20.50 5.10
C VAL A 410 -6.40 -19.08 5.54
N GLU A 411 -7.42 -18.23 5.61
CA GLU A 411 -7.31 -16.87 6.14
C GLU A 411 -8.05 -16.77 7.46
N ALA A 412 -7.35 -16.27 8.48
CA ALA A 412 -7.95 -15.87 9.74
C ALA A 412 -8.37 -14.39 9.64
N ARG A 413 -9.66 -14.12 9.80
CA ARG A 413 -10.25 -12.78 9.94
C ARG A 413 -10.54 -12.55 11.43
N ILE A 414 -9.84 -11.59 12.04
CA ILE A 414 -9.86 -11.38 13.49
C ILE A 414 -10.44 -10.00 13.78
N ALA A 415 -11.48 -9.93 14.61
CA ALA A 415 -12.03 -8.69 15.14
C ALA A 415 -11.77 -8.61 16.65
N VAL A 416 -11.32 -7.45 17.12
CA VAL A 416 -11.02 -7.18 18.53
C VAL A 416 -11.91 -6.03 19.00
N GLN A 417 -12.86 -6.31 19.88
CA GLN A 417 -13.78 -5.33 20.43
C GLN A 417 -13.47 -5.10 21.92
N GLY A 418 -12.77 -4.00 22.22
CA GLY A 418 -12.52 -3.55 23.60
C GLY A 418 -13.71 -2.78 24.19
N THR A 419 -13.86 -2.82 25.51
CA THR A 419 -14.91 -2.06 26.21
C THR A 419 -14.76 -0.56 25.92
N GLY A 420 -15.78 0.02 25.27
CA GLY A 420 -15.81 1.44 24.94
C GLY A 420 -14.85 1.86 23.83
N GLN A 421 -14.12 0.94 23.18
CA GLN A 421 -13.25 1.23 22.04
C GLN A 421 -13.97 1.02 20.72
N ARG A 422 -13.46 1.64 19.63
CA ARG A 422 -13.75 1.13 18.30
C ARG A 422 -13.10 -0.25 18.14
N PRO A 423 -13.78 -1.21 17.50
CA PRO A 423 -13.15 -2.47 17.18
C PRO A 423 -12.01 -2.26 16.20
N ALA A 424 -11.00 -3.08 16.37
CA ALA A 424 -9.86 -3.18 15.48
C ALA A 424 -9.85 -4.56 14.83
N ALA A 425 -9.26 -4.66 13.65
CA ALA A 425 -9.21 -5.91 12.91
C ALA A 425 -7.79 -6.28 12.51
N ALA A 426 -7.54 -7.58 12.40
CA ALA A 426 -6.33 -8.14 11.84
C ALA A 426 -6.67 -9.30 10.91
N THR A 427 -5.83 -9.54 9.92
CA THR A 427 -5.92 -10.72 9.05
C THR A 427 -4.58 -11.43 8.99
N CYS A 428 -4.61 -12.74 8.74
CA CYS A 428 -3.39 -13.53 8.55
C CYS A 428 -3.70 -14.78 7.72
N ALA A 429 -2.91 -15.05 6.67
CA ALA A 429 -3.04 -16.27 5.88
C ALA A 429 -2.06 -17.37 6.32
N LEU A 430 -2.56 -18.59 6.47
CA LEU A 430 -1.81 -19.83 6.50
C LEU A 430 -1.81 -20.42 5.08
N VAL A 431 -0.63 -20.68 4.53
CA VAL A 431 -0.47 -21.09 3.13
C VAL A 431 0.28 -22.42 3.07
N GLY A 432 -0.35 -23.40 2.41
CA GLY A 432 0.19 -24.75 2.23
C GLY A 432 1.29 -24.81 1.16
N PRO A 433 2.04 -25.92 1.11
CA PRO A 433 3.13 -26.12 0.14
C PRO A 433 2.62 -26.25 -1.30
N LEU A 434 3.43 -25.83 -2.28
CA LEU A 434 3.10 -25.99 -3.71
C LEU A 434 2.93 -27.48 -4.08
N PRO A 435 1.98 -27.81 -4.97
CA PRO A 435 1.72 -29.20 -5.35
C PRO A 435 2.83 -29.77 -6.25
N GLU A 436 3.40 -28.94 -7.11
CA GLU A 436 4.45 -29.30 -8.07
C GLU A 436 5.40 -28.11 -8.29
N ALA A 437 6.67 -28.39 -8.58
CA ALA A 437 7.67 -27.40 -8.95
C ALA A 437 8.01 -27.54 -10.44
N PRO A 438 8.07 -26.43 -11.21
CA PRO A 438 8.46 -26.45 -12.61
C PRO A 438 9.95 -26.80 -12.78
N SER A 439 10.36 -27.04 -14.03
CA SER A 439 11.75 -27.37 -14.36
C SER A 439 12.72 -26.31 -13.83
N PRO A 440 13.83 -26.68 -13.16
CA PRO A 440 14.86 -25.75 -12.72
C PRO A 440 15.86 -25.38 -13.84
N ALA A 441 15.55 -25.69 -15.11
CA ALA A 441 16.40 -25.31 -16.22
C ALA A 441 16.38 -23.78 -16.44
N LEU A 442 17.53 -23.22 -16.83
CA LEU A 442 17.62 -21.84 -17.32
C LEU A 442 16.74 -21.69 -18.56
N ASP A 443 15.95 -20.63 -18.58
CA ASP A 443 15.14 -20.25 -19.73
C ASP A 443 15.10 -18.72 -19.84
N PRO A 444 16.08 -18.10 -20.52
CA PRO A 444 16.11 -16.66 -20.73
C PRO A 444 15.03 -16.17 -21.72
N SER A 445 14.25 -17.06 -22.35
CA SER A 445 13.10 -16.63 -23.18
C SER A 445 11.82 -16.42 -22.35
N SER A 446 11.82 -16.90 -21.10
CA SER A 446 10.68 -16.75 -20.20
C SER A 446 10.45 -15.28 -19.80
N PRO A 447 9.20 -14.78 -19.84
CA PRO A 447 8.87 -13.44 -19.37
C PRO A 447 8.71 -13.36 -17.83
N TRP A 448 8.85 -14.49 -17.12
CA TRP A 448 8.54 -14.59 -15.69
C TRP A 448 9.75 -14.19 -14.81
N GLY A 449 9.79 -12.94 -14.36
CA GLY A 449 10.81 -12.40 -13.47
C GLY A 449 10.29 -12.06 -12.07
N MET A 450 11.21 -11.85 -11.13
CA MET A 450 10.93 -11.42 -9.76
C MET A 450 12.22 -10.87 -9.17
N GLY A 451 12.20 -9.73 -8.49
CA GLY A 451 13.37 -9.30 -7.73
C GLY A 451 13.57 -10.20 -6.50
N LEU A 452 14.58 -11.09 -6.54
CA LEU A 452 14.97 -11.88 -5.37
C LEU A 452 15.86 -11.09 -4.42
N TYR A 453 16.60 -10.11 -4.94
CA TYR A 453 17.52 -9.27 -4.18
C TYR A 453 18.55 -10.10 -3.39
N LEU A 454 19.12 -11.11 -4.04
CA LEU A 454 20.16 -11.98 -3.47
C LEU A 454 21.39 -11.19 -3.00
N TYR A 455 21.64 -10.00 -3.54
CA TYR A 455 22.70 -9.12 -3.06
C TYR A 455 22.50 -8.57 -1.63
N ARG A 456 21.28 -8.63 -1.08
CA ARG A 456 20.94 -8.17 0.29
C ARG A 456 21.43 -9.12 1.40
N TYR A 457 21.98 -10.28 1.03
CA TYR A 457 22.55 -11.25 1.96
C TYR A 457 24.04 -10.98 2.27
N ASP A 458 24.59 -11.71 3.24
CA ASP A 458 25.99 -11.64 3.67
C ASP A 458 26.72 -12.99 3.52
N LEU A 459 28.01 -13.02 3.88
CA LEU A 459 28.88 -14.20 3.71
C LEU A 459 28.80 -15.22 4.87
N SER A 460 27.95 -14.99 5.87
CA SER A 460 27.72 -15.96 6.94
C SER A 460 27.04 -17.22 6.40
N ALA A 461 27.32 -18.38 6.99
CA ALA A 461 26.77 -19.65 6.53
C ALA A 461 25.23 -19.68 6.58
N ALA A 462 24.62 -19.03 7.58
CA ALA A 462 23.17 -18.93 7.69
C ALA A 462 22.59 -18.04 6.59
N SER A 463 23.18 -16.86 6.34
CA SER A 463 22.72 -15.93 5.29
C SER A 463 22.86 -16.54 3.89
N LEU A 464 23.96 -17.25 3.62
CA LEU A 464 24.14 -17.97 2.35
C LEU A 464 23.14 -19.13 2.17
N ALA A 465 22.76 -19.82 3.26
CA ALA A 465 21.73 -20.86 3.20
C ALA A 465 20.34 -20.25 2.93
N ASP A 466 20.05 -19.08 3.51
CA ASP A 466 18.82 -18.34 3.25
C ASP A 466 18.78 -17.77 1.82
N MET A 467 19.93 -17.33 1.28
CA MET A 467 20.07 -16.91 -0.13
C MET A 467 19.76 -18.07 -1.09
N ASP A 468 20.32 -19.26 -0.83
CA ASP A 468 20.03 -20.46 -1.62
C ASP A 468 18.57 -20.89 -1.48
N ARG A 469 17.99 -20.79 -0.27
CA ARG A 469 16.57 -21.06 -0.01
C ARG A 469 15.66 -20.11 -0.77
N ALA A 470 16.00 -18.82 -0.85
CA ALA A 470 15.24 -17.84 -1.62
C ALA A 470 15.19 -18.22 -3.10
N ALA A 471 16.35 -18.51 -3.69
CA ALA A 471 16.45 -18.92 -5.09
C ALA A 471 15.72 -20.24 -5.36
N ALA A 472 15.82 -21.22 -4.46
CA ALA A 472 15.11 -22.50 -4.59
C ALA A 472 13.59 -22.35 -4.56
N LEU A 473 13.06 -21.53 -3.64
CA LEU A 473 11.62 -21.25 -3.57
C LEU A 473 11.13 -20.45 -4.79
N ALA A 474 11.88 -19.45 -5.23
CA ALA A 474 11.55 -18.69 -6.44
C ALA A 474 11.51 -19.60 -7.68
N ALA A 475 12.50 -20.48 -7.85
CA ALA A 475 12.51 -21.47 -8.93
C ALA A 475 11.32 -22.44 -8.84
N ALA A 476 10.95 -22.86 -7.63
CA ALA A 476 9.77 -23.71 -7.40
C ALA A 476 8.45 -23.01 -7.72
N ALA A 477 8.40 -21.67 -7.66
CA ALA A 477 7.25 -20.87 -8.13
C ALA A 477 7.32 -20.55 -9.63
N GLY A 478 8.35 -20.98 -10.36
CA GLY A 478 8.48 -20.78 -11.81
C GLY A 478 9.17 -19.48 -12.23
N VAL A 479 9.82 -18.77 -11.31
CA VAL A 479 10.64 -17.59 -11.64
C VAL A 479 11.85 -18.01 -12.48
N LYS A 480 12.15 -17.22 -13.52
CA LYS A 480 13.28 -17.42 -14.44
C LYS A 480 14.24 -16.24 -14.52
N TRP A 481 13.87 -15.10 -13.95
CA TRP A 481 14.71 -13.91 -13.92
C TRP A 481 14.75 -13.30 -12.52
N SER A 482 15.92 -12.84 -12.11
CA SER A 482 16.09 -11.95 -10.96
C SER A 482 16.78 -10.66 -11.35
N ARG A 483 16.28 -9.57 -10.77
CA ARG A 483 16.94 -8.27 -10.74
C ARG A 483 17.94 -8.25 -9.59
N GLU A 484 19.20 -7.99 -9.88
CA GLU A 484 20.24 -7.89 -8.84
C GLU A 484 21.02 -6.58 -9.00
N GLU A 485 21.08 -5.78 -7.93
CA GLU A 485 21.93 -4.59 -7.87
C GLU A 485 23.39 -5.01 -7.77
N MET A 486 24.20 -4.57 -8.73
CA MET A 486 25.65 -4.73 -8.77
C MET A 486 26.29 -3.60 -7.96
N GLN A 487 26.17 -3.68 -6.62
CA GLN A 487 26.55 -2.61 -5.71
C GLN A 487 28.00 -2.18 -5.88
N TRP A 488 28.21 -1.03 -6.53
CA TRP A 488 29.54 -0.57 -6.92
C TRP A 488 30.49 -0.46 -5.73
N HIS A 489 30.05 0.16 -4.64
CA HIS A 489 30.84 0.31 -3.42
C HIS A 489 31.28 -1.01 -2.77
N ARG A 490 30.55 -2.11 -3.00
CA ARG A 490 30.86 -3.44 -2.46
C ARG A 490 31.77 -4.24 -3.38
N ILE A 491 31.61 -4.06 -4.69
CA ILE A 491 32.38 -4.77 -5.73
C ILE A 491 33.74 -4.10 -5.95
N GLU A 492 33.79 -2.76 -6.01
CA GLU A 492 35.01 -1.98 -6.22
C GLU A 492 35.21 -1.00 -5.06
N THR A 493 35.88 -1.47 -4.01
CA THR A 493 36.03 -0.74 -2.73
C THR A 493 36.92 0.50 -2.86
N ALA A 494 37.83 0.49 -3.83
CA ALA A 494 38.63 1.62 -4.28
C ALA A 494 38.91 1.44 -5.77
N LYS A 495 39.25 2.52 -6.49
CA LYS A 495 39.49 2.47 -7.94
C LYS A 495 40.47 1.36 -8.33
N GLY A 496 40.01 0.38 -9.12
CA GLY A 496 40.76 -0.78 -9.58
C GLY A 496 40.91 -1.93 -8.57
N GLU A 497 40.39 -1.80 -7.35
CA GLU A 497 40.43 -2.80 -6.29
C GLU A 497 39.08 -3.53 -6.17
N PHE A 498 39.01 -4.72 -6.78
CA PHE A 498 37.77 -5.48 -6.87
C PHE A 498 37.68 -6.62 -5.84
N ASN A 499 36.50 -6.79 -5.25
CA ASN A 499 36.12 -7.95 -4.44
C ASN A 499 34.91 -8.67 -5.07
N TRP A 500 35.18 -9.78 -5.75
CA TRP A 500 34.17 -10.57 -6.46
C TRP A 500 33.53 -11.67 -5.61
N ASP A 501 34.11 -12.03 -4.46
CA ASP A 501 33.79 -13.27 -3.74
C ASP A 501 32.31 -13.42 -3.39
N PHE A 502 31.64 -12.31 -3.04
CA PHE A 502 30.21 -12.32 -2.74
C PHE A 502 29.34 -12.37 -4.00
N TYR A 503 29.62 -11.53 -4.99
CA TYR A 503 28.82 -11.46 -6.22
C TYR A 503 28.97 -12.70 -7.09
N ASP A 504 30.13 -13.35 -7.07
CA ASP A 504 30.30 -14.68 -7.69
C ASP A 504 29.29 -15.68 -7.10
N ARG A 505 29.05 -15.65 -5.78
CA ARG A 505 28.05 -16.52 -5.13
C ARG A 505 26.62 -16.14 -5.47
N VAL A 506 26.31 -14.84 -5.58
CA VAL A 506 25.00 -14.35 -6.00
C VAL A 506 24.66 -14.90 -7.39
N VAL A 507 25.56 -14.69 -8.37
CA VAL A 507 25.37 -15.14 -9.75
C VAL A 507 25.36 -16.66 -9.85
N ASP A 508 26.25 -17.36 -9.14
CA ASP A 508 26.29 -18.82 -9.12
C ASP A 508 25.03 -19.45 -8.52
N THR A 509 24.47 -18.84 -7.46
CA THR A 509 23.23 -19.31 -6.84
C THR A 509 22.04 -19.12 -7.77
N ALA A 510 21.87 -17.96 -8.38
CA ALA A 510 20.81 -17.75 -9.37
C ALA A 510 20.92 -18.76 -10.53
N THR A 511 22.12 -18.88 -11.12
CA THR A 511 22.39 -19.78 -12.25
C THR A 511 22.07 -21.24 -11.92
N ARG A 512 22.45 -21.72 -10.73
CA ARG A 512 22.24 -23.11 -10.29
C ARG A 512 20.75 -23.46 -10.14
N HIS A 513 19.92 -22.49 -9.79
CA HIS A 513 18.47 -22.65 -9.65
C HIS A 513 17.70 -22.33 -10.95
N GLY A 514 18.39 -22.13 -12.07
CA GLY A 514 17.74 -21.86 -13.36
C GLY A 514 17.19 -20.44 -13.48
N ILE A 515 17.76 -19.50 -12.73
CA ILE A 515 17.37 -18.10 -12.70
C ILE A 515 18.46 -17.27 -13.40
N SER A 516 18.07 -16.61 -14.48
CA SER A 516 18.90 -15.64 -15.18
C SER A 516 18.94 -14.32 -14.39
N VAL A 517 20.05 -13.60 -14.48
CA VAL A 517 20.21 -12.29 -13.81
C VAL A 517 20.21 -11.19 -14.86
N TYR A 518 19.51 -10.10 -14.59
CA TYR A 518 19.83 -8.81 -15.18
C TYR A 518 20.40 -7.89 -14.09
N GLY A 519 21.55 -7.29 -14.39
CA GLY A 519 22.35 -6.54 -13.42
C GLY A 519 22.02 -5.06 -13.44
N LEU A 520 21.45 -4.55 -12.35
CA LEU A 520 21.30 -3.12 -12.12
C LEU A 520 22.66 -2.53 -11.73
N ILE A 521 23.17 -1.56 -12.49
CA ILE A 521 24.43 -0.88 -12.18
C ILE A 521 24.11 0.47 -11.51
N ALA A 522 24.09 0.46 -10.18
CA ALA A 522 23.87 1.63 -9.33
C ALA A 522 24.51 1.39 -7.94
N TYR A 523 24.70 2.39 -7.07
CA TYR A 523 24.76 3.83 -7.31
C TYR A 523 26.24 4.28 -7.37
N TRP A 524 26.50 5.59 -7.37
CA TRP A 524 27.87 6.13 -7.26
C TRP A 524 28.63 5.50 -6.08
N SER A 525 29.88 5.09 -6.33
CA SER A 525 30.79 4.67 -5.25
C SER A 525 31.39 5.87 -4.52
N GLY A 526 31.66 5.75 -3.23
CA GLY A 526 32.11 6.88 -2.39
C GLY A 526 33.50 7.44 -2.76
N TRP A 527 34.29 6.73 -3.58
CA TRP A 527 35.62 7.18 -4.01
C TRP A 527 35.62 7.95 -5.35
N THR A 528 34.50 7.94 -6.09
CA THR A 528 34.39 8.65 -7.39
C THR A 528 33.88 10.08 -7.20
N GLU A 529 33.77 10.83 -8.31
CA GLU A 529 33.24 12.20 -8.36
C GLU A 529 31.86 12.22 -9.04
N PRO A 530 30.74 12.06 -8.30
CA PRO A 530 29.39 12.01 -8.86
C PRO A 530 29.07 13.19 -9.78
N TYR A 531 28.35 12.91 -10.88
CA TYR A 531 27.85 13.91 -11.82
C TYR A 531 28.93 14.75 -12.52
N THR A 532 30.15 14.24 -12.60
CA THR A 532 31.26 14.84 -13.37
C THR A 532 31.68 13.94 -14.53
N GLU A 533 32.41 14.50 -15.48
CA GLU A 533 33.07 13.75 -16.56
C GLU A 533 33.90 12.57 -16.02
N GLN A 534 34.65 12.78 -14.93
CA GLN A 534 35.46 11.73 -14.32
C GLN A 534 34.60 10.65 -13.67
N GLY A 535 33.50 11.03 -13.00
CA GLY A 535 32.57 10.08 -12.41
C GLY A 535 31.89 9.20 -13.46
N ILE A 536 31.44 9.78 -14.57
CA ILE A 536 30.87 9.02 -15.69
C ILE A 536 31.90 8.05 -16.25
N GLN A 537 33.15 8.49 -16.44
CA GLN A 537 34.21 7.58 -16.92
C GLN A 537 34.48 6.44 -15.94
N ASP A 538 34.55 6.73 -14.63
CA ASP A 538 34.75 5.70 -13.60
C ASP A 538 33.59 4.69 -13.61
N TYR A 539 32.35 5.15 -13.81
CA TYR A 539 31.18 4.27 -13.93
C TYR A 539 31.27 3.38 -15.17
N CYS A 540 31.70 3.94 -16.31
CA CYS A 540 31.91 3.18 -17.54
C CYS A 540 33.00 2.11 -17.35
N ASP A 541 34.11 2.44 -16.70
CA ASP A 541 35.19 1.50 -16.39
C ASP A 541 34.68 0.35 -15.50
N PHE A 542 33.86 0.67 -14.50
CA PHE A 542 33.19 -0.31 -13.64
C PHE A 542 32.22 -1.21 -14.42
N ALA A 543 31.36 -0.63 -15.26
CA ALA A 543 30.44 -1.39 -16.12
C ALA A 543 31.21 -2.35 -17.05
N GLN A 544 32.32 -1.91 -17.65
CA GLN A 544 33.18 -2.80 -18.42
C GLN A 544 33.77 -3.94 -17.58
N ALA A 545 34.18 -3.68 -16.33
CA ALA A 545 34.68 -4.72 -15.44
C ALA A 545 33.61 -5.78 -15.14
N LEU A 546 32.36 -5.35 -14.88
CA LEU A 546 31.22 -6.26 -14.68
C LEU A 546 30.97 -7.14 -15.92
N VAL A 547 30.91 -6.54 -17.11
CA VAL A 547 30.67 -7.28 -18.36
C VAL A 547 31.81 -8.25 -18.66
N ARG A 548 33.08 -7.85 -18.44
CA ARG A 548 34.22 -8.77 -18.59
C ARG A 548 34.16 -9.95 -17.62
N ARG A 549 33.65 -9.74 -16.39
CA ARG A 549 33.59 -10.76 -15.34
C ARG A 549 32.43 -11.74 -15.51
N TYR A 550 31.27 -11.23 -15.90
CA TYR A 550 29.99 -11.95 -15.87
C TYR A 550 29.30 -12.07 -17.24
N GLY A 551 29.85 -11.51 -18.32
CA GLY A 551 29.24 -11.53 -19.66
C GLY A 551 29.05 -12.93 -20.26
N ASP A 552 29.60 -13.98 -19.65
CA ASP A 552 29.32 -15.37 -19.98
C ASP A 552 27.96 -15.87 -19.45
N ARG A 553 27.38 -15.18 -18.46
CA ARG A 553 26.17 -15.58 -17.73
C ARG A 553 25.12 -14.48 -17.62
N ILE A 554 25.55 -13.21 -17.54
CA ILE A 554 24.69 -12.03 -17.48
C ILE A 554 24.78 -11.29 -18.82
N LYS A 555 23.65 -11.20 -19.50
CA LYS A 555 23.53 -10.52 -20.80
C LYS A 555 22.71 -9.23 -20.76
N HIS A 556 22.11 -8.89 -19.63
CA HIS A 556 21.19 -7.77 -19.50
C HIS A 556 21.68 -6.85 -18.38
N TRP A 557 21.87 -5.56 -18.69
CA TRP A 557 22.45 -4.57 -17.79
C TRP A 557 21.55 -3.34 -17.75
N GLU A 558 21.06 -2.99 -16.56
CA GLU A 558 20.19 -1.83 -16.35
C GLU A 558 20.99 -0.65 -15.80
N ILE A 559 20.85 0.50 -16.45
CA ILE A 559 21.62 1.70 -16.12
C ILE A 559 20.83 2.60 -15.19
N TRP A 560 21.30 2.66 -13.95
CA TRP A 560 20.72 3.41 -12.83
C TRP A 560 19.35 2.90 -12.38
N ASN A 561 18.90 3.38 -11.21
CA ASN A 561 17.57 3.11 -10.67
C ASN A 561 16.81 4.43 -10.52
N GLU A 562 15.65 4.54 -11.16
CA GLU A 562 14.69 5.66 -11.00
C GLU A 562 15.31 7.06 -11.05
N PRO A 563 16.07 7.39 -12.12
CA PRO A 563 16.73 8.68 -12.29
C PRO A 563 15.77 9.87 -12.45
N ASN A 564 14.47 9.61 -12.59
CA ASN A 564 13.45 10.66 -12.67
C ASN A 564 13.00 11.19 -11.29
N ILE A 565 13.40 10.55 -10.19
CA ILE A 565 13.10 10.98 -8.80
C ILE A 565 14.39 11.15 -7.97
N PHE A 566 14.26 11.22 -6.63
CA PHE A 566 15.36 11.56 -5.70
C PHE A 566 16.57 10.62 -5.73
N PHE A 567 16.47 9.44 -6.37
CA PHE A 567 17.60 8.54 -6.63
C PHE A 567 18.64 9.11 -7.61
N TRP A 568 18.33 10.21 -8.31
CA TRP A 568 19.29 11.00 -9.08
C TRP A 568 19.22 12.47 -8.66
N SER A 569 20.32 12.99 -8.12
CA SER A 569 20.38 14.38 -7.62
C SER A 569 21.11 15.34 -8.57
N GLY A 570 21.62 14.83 -9.70
CA GLY A 570 22.30 15.63 -10.72
C GLY A 570 21.34 16.22 -11.75
N PRO A 571 21.83 17.07 -12.68
CA PRO A 571 21.05 17.46 -13.86
C PRO A 571 20.62 16.24 -14.68
N ARG A 572 19.44 16.28 -15.30
CA ARG A 572 18.90 15.16 -16.09
C ARG A 572 19.75 14.85 -17.31
N GLU A 573 20.33 15.89 -17.90
CA GLU A 573 21.22 15.80 -19.07
C GLU A 573 22.46 14.94 -18.78
N VAL A 574 22.94 14.97 -17.53
CA VAL A 574 24.08 14.15 -17.10
C VAL A 574 23.69 12.67 -17.04
N TYR A 575 22.42 12.34 -16.73
CA TYR A 575 21.95 10.95 -16.82
C TYR A 575 21.86 10.49 -18.29
N PHE A 576 21.37 11.34 -19.19
CA PHE A 576 21.32 11.01 -20.62
C PHE A 576 22.72 10.72 -21.18
N GLU A 577 23.72 11.53 -20.81
CA GLU A 577 25.12 11.28 -21.15
C GLU A 577 25.65 9.99 -20.52
N LEU A 578 25.39 9.75 -19.22
CA LEU A 578 25.81 8.52 -18.53
C LEU A 578 25.25 7.28 -19.22
N LEU A 579 23.96 7.29 -19.58
CA LEU A 579 23.31 6.18 -20.29
C LEU A 579 23.99 5.90 -21.63
N ASP A 580 24.21 6.93 -22.43
CA ASP A 580 24.82 6.79 -23.75
C ASP A 580 26.26 6.28 -23.69
N ARG A 581 27.06 6.75 -22.72
CA ARG A 581 28.44 6.32 -22.54
C ARG A 581 28.55 4.92 -21.94
N ALA A 582 27.68 4.58 -20.99
CA ALA A 582 27.60 3.23 -20.45
C ALA A 582 27.20 2.23 -21.55
N TYR A 583 26.27 2.60 -22.43
CA TYR A 583 25.89 1.81 -23.60
C TYR A 583 27.11 1.49 -24.47
N GLU A 584 27.86 2.51 -24.89
CA GLU A 584 29.09 2.31 -25.69
C GLU A 584 30.11 1.43 -24.99
N ALA A 585 30.37 1.71 -23.71
CA ALA A 585 31.36 1.00 -22.92
C ALA A 585 31.02 -0.50 -22.77
N ILE A 586 29.75 -0.83 -22.53
CA ILE A 586 29.26 -2.21 -22.44
C ILE A 586 29.38 -2.91 -23.79
N LYS A 587 28.90 -2.28 -24.87
CA LYS A 587 28.91 -2.84 -26.23
C LYS A 587 30.32 -3.06 -26.79
N GLU A 588 31.31 -2.28 -26.35
CA GLU A 588 32.73 -2.49 -26.71
C GLU A 588 33.25 -3.84 -26.21
N ILE A 589 32.78 -4.29 -25.05
CA ILE A 589 33.19 -5.57 -24.45
C ILE A 589 32.33 -6.72 -24.95
N ASP A 590 31.02 -6.54 -24.98
CA ASP A 590 30.05 -7.54 -25.40
C ASP A 590 28.98 -6.91 -26.30
N PRO A 591 29.14 -7.00 -27.63
CA PRO A 591 28.16 -6.49 -28.59
C PRO A 591 26.78 -7.15 -28.48
N GLU A 592 26.69 -8.34 -27.88
CA GLU A 592 25.43 -9.08 -27.68
C GLU A 592 24.73 -8.72 -26.36
N ALA A 593 25.38 -7.98 -25.46
CA ALA A 593 24.75 -7.53 -24.22
C ALA A 593 23.60 -6.57 -24.50
N VAL A 594 22.49 -6.72 -23.78
CA VAL A 594 21.32 -5.83 -23.80
C VAL A 594 21.51 -4.78 -22.71
N VAL A 595 21.40 -3.51 -23.09
CA VAL A 595 21.49 -2.37 -22.16
C VAL A 595 20.11 -1.75 -22.00
N PHE A 596 19.58 -1.79 -20.77
CA PHE A 596 18.33 -1.15 -20.41
C PHE A 596 18.53 0.29 -19.95
N GLY A 597 17.61 1.16 -20.35
CA GLY A 597 17.63 2.58 -20.03
C GLY A 597 16.32 3.10 -19.43
N CYS A 598 16.36 4.34 -19.00
CA CYS A 598 15.34 5.09 -18.27
C CYS A 598 15.07 4.59 -16.84
N SER A 599 14.75 3.30 -16.63
CA SER A 599 14.45 2.71 -15.30
C SER A 599 13.51 3.58 -14.46
N THR A 600 12.40 4.06 -15.03
CA THR A 600 11.65 5.16 -14.41
C THR A 600 10.78 4.70 -13.24
N ALA A 601 10.71 5.52 -12.18
CA ALA A 601 9.61 5.47 -11.23
C ALA A 601 8.31 5.83 -11.95
N GLY A 602 7.34 4.93 -11.95
CA GLY A 602 6.12 5.05 -12.76
C GLY A 602 6.37 4.85 -14.27
N ILE A 603 5.35 5.20 -15.07
CA ILE A 603 5.44 5.28 -16.53
C ILE A 603 5.63 6.75 -16.92
N ASP A 604 6.83 7.27 -16.71
CA ASP A 604 7.15 8.68 -16.96
C ASP A 604 7.50 8.91 -18.44
N ASN A 605 6.46 8.91 -19.29
CA ASN A 605 6.60 9.14 -20.72
C ASN A 605 7.30 10.47 -21.05
N GLY A 606 7.19 11.48 -20.17
CA GLY A 606 7.87 12.77 -20.37
C GLY A 606 9.39 12.64 -20.20
N PHE A 607 9.85 11.88 -19.20
CA PHE A 607 11.27 11.58 -19.01
C PHE A 607 11.82 10.66 -20.11
N VAL A 608 11.04 9.66 -20.52
CA VAL A 608 11.41 8.75 -21.63
C VAL A 608 11.54 9.53 -22.94
N GLU A 609 10.59 10.42 -23.25
CA GLU A 609 10.66 11.29 -24.44
C GLU A 609 11.91 12.18 -24.43
N GLN A 610 12.23 12.82 -23.30
CA GLN A 610 13.45 13.61 -23.15
C GLN A 610 14.73 12.78 -23.37
N THR A 611 14.75 11.54 -22.88
CA THR A 611 15.87 10.61 -23.09
C THR A 611 16.05 10.26 -24.57
N MET A 612 14.94 9.98 -25.27
CA MET A 612 14.93 9.71 -26.71
C MET A 612 15.35 10.94 -27.53
N ASP A 613 14.89 12.14 -27.17
CA ASP A 613 15.23 13.40 -27.84
C ASP A 613 16.70 13.81 -27.65
N ALA A 614 17.29 13.45 -26.51
CA ALA A 614 18.72 13.60 -26.26
C ALA A 614 19.57 12.67 -27.15
N GLY A 615 18.97 11.65 -27.77
CA GLY A 615 19.65 10.68 -28.63
C GLY A 615 20.40 9.59 -27.85
N SER A 616 20.10 9.42 -26.56
CA SER A 616 20.73 8.41 -25.72
C SER A 616 20.44 7.00 -26.24
N ARG A 617 21.48 6.18 -26.39
CA ARG A 617 21.32 4.80 -26.86
C ARG A 617 21.00 3.83 -25.73
N PHE A 618 20.03 2.95 -25.99
CA PHE A 618 19.67 1.80 -25.16
C PHE A 618 18.92 0.76 -26.03
N ASP A 619 18.92 -0.49 -25.61
CA ASP A 619 18.31 -1.60 -26.33
C ASP A 619 16.90 -1.94 -25.84
N GLY A 620 16.56 -1.63 -24.57
CA GLY A 620 15.23 -1.87 -24.00
C GLY A 620 14.85 -0.83 -22.95
N LEU A 621 13.55 -0.58 -22.79
CA LEU A 621 13.01 0.32 -21.78
C LEU A 621 12.70 -0.46 -20.50
N THR A 622 13.10 0.06 -19.35
CA THR A 622 12.63 -0.44 -18.05
C THR A 622 11.78 0.60 -17.31
N ILE A 623 10.71 0.15 -16.66
CA ILE A 623 9.72 0.99 -15.97
C ILE A 623 9.23 0.33 -14.68
N HIS A 624 8.87 1.15 -13.68
CA HIS A 624 8.34 0.71 -12.38
C HIS A 624 6.91 1.22 -12.15
N PRO A 625 5.88 0.62 -12.76
CA PRO A 625 4.52 1.16 -12.85
C PRO A 625 3.68 1.05 -11.56
N TYR A 626 4.27 1.30 -10.38
CA TYR A 626 3.59 1.28 -9.08
C TYR A 626 2.34 2.17 -9.06
N ARG A 627 1.27 1.67 -8.44
CA ARG A 627 -0.06 2.29 -8.44
C ARG A 627 -0.91 1.81 -7.26
N GLY A 628 -1.90 2.60 -6.85
CA GLY A 628 -2.76 2.27 -5.70
C GLY A 628 -3.73 1.10 -5.94
N GLY A 629 -4.15 0.87 -7.20
CA GLY A 629 -5.02 -0.22 -7.62
C GLY A 629 -4.83 -0.55 -9.10
N LEU A 630 -5.48 -1.60 -9.58
CA LEU A 630 -5.30 -2.10 -10.94
C LEU A 630 -6.58 -1.94 -11.78
N ASP A 631 -6.52 -1.05 -12.76
CA ASP A 631 -7.37 -1.02 -13.96
C ASP A 631 -6.63 -1.80 -15.06
N ASP A 632 -7.07 -3.03 -15.35
CA ASP A 632 -6.39 -3.98 -16.22
C ASP A 632 -6.21 -3.42 -17.64
N LEU A 633 -7.29 -2.86 -18.22
CA LEU A 633 -7.27 -2.34 -19.58
C LEU A 633 -6.50 -1.03 -19.68
N GLY A 634 -6.66 -0.14 -18.69
CA GLY A 634 -5.86 1.08 -18.59
C GLY A 634 -4.37 0.77 -18.48
N PHE A 635 -4.00 -0.21 -17.64
CA PHE A 635 -2.63 -0.68 -17.50
C PHE A 635 -2.06 -1.20 -18.83
N VAL A 636 -2.77 -2.10 -19.52
CA VAL A 636 -2.34 -2.62 -20.83
C VAL A 636 -2.13 -1.49 -21.84
N ALA A 637 -3.04 -0.51 -21.89
CA ALA A 637 -2.94 0.62 -22.81
C ALA A 637 -1.74 1.52 -22.50
N GLU A 638 -1.45 1.78 -21.22
CA GLU A 638 -0.27 2.54 -20.80
C GLU A 638 1.04 1.85 -21.23
N LEU A 639 1.11 0.51 -21.08
CA LEU A 639 2.28 -0.26 -21.51
C LEU A 639 2.48 -0.21 -23.03
N GLN A 640 1.40 -0.34 -23.79
CA GLN A 640 1.44 -0.23 -25.25
C GLN A 640 1.88 1.17 -25.69
N ALA A 641 1.39 2.23 -25.04
CA ALA A 641 1.80 3.60 -25.33
C ALA A 641 3.30 3.84 -25.03
N ALA A 642 3.83 3.27 -23.94
CA ALA A 642 5.26 3.34 -23.63
C ALA A 642 6.10 2.61 -24.69
N ALA A 643 5.66 1.44 -25.15
CA ALA A 643 6.32 0.69 -26.22
C ALA A 643 6.31 1.46 -27.55
N GLU A 644 5.18 2.07 -27.92
CA GLU A 644 5.07 2.92 -29.11
C GLU A 644 6.01 4.13 -29.04
N LEU A 645 6.14 4.75 -27.87
CA LEU A 645 7.03 5.89 -27.65
C LEU A 645 8.50 5.54 -27.95
N VAL A 646 8.99 4.41 -27.43
CA VAL A 646 10.38 3.99 -27.65
C VAL A 646 10.62 3.34 -29.01
N ALA A 647 9.57 3.01 -29.75
CA ALA A 647 9.66 2.51 -31.14
C ALA A 647 9.59 3.62 -32.20
N ARG A 648 9.39 4.89 -31.82
CA ARG A 648 9.12 6.01 -32.75
C ARG A 648 10.25 6.33 -33.74
N ASP A 649 11.47 5.92 -33.43
CA ASP A 649 12.64 6.05 -34.32
C ASP A 649 12.83 4.85 -35.27
N GLY A 650 11.92 3.87 -35.22
CA GLY A 650 11.94 2.66 -36.03
C GLY A 650 12.81 1.53 -35.46
N VAL A 651 13.35 1.69 -34.26
CA VAL A 651 14.06 0.62 -33.53
C VAL A 651 13.08 -0.05 -32.57
N ASP A 652 12.89 -1.36 -32.74
CA ASP A 652 12.08 -2.16 -31.82
C ASP A 652 12.85 -2.38 -30.52
N ARG A 653 12.34 -1.82 -29.41
CA ARG A 653 12.93 -1.92 -28.08
C ARG A 653 11.92 -2.59 -27.15
N PRO A 654 12.22 -3.77 -26.57
CA PRO A 654 11.32 -4.40 -25.62
C PRO A 654 11.14 -3.52 -24.38
N VAL A 655 9.92 -3.56 -23.82
CA VAL A 655 9.63 -2.95 -22.53
C VAL A 655 9.67 -4.03 -21.46
N TRP A 656 10.41 -3.79 -20.39
CA TRP A 656 10.49 -4.66 -19.22
C TRP A 656 9.94 -3.92 -18.01
N ILE A 657 9.10 -4.61 -17.24
CA ILE A 657 8.72 -4.15 -15.91
C ILE A 657 9.73 -4.75 -14.95
N THR A 658 10.62 -3.93 -14.41
CA THR A 658 11.71 -4.41 -13.52
C THR A 658 11.33 -4.37 -12.05
N GLU A 659 10.32 -3.57 -11.71
CA GLU A 659 9.69 -3.54 -10.40
C GLU A 659 8.20 -3.24 -10.50
N MET A 660 7.40 -3.96 -9.72
CA MET A 660 5.97 -3.70 -9.53
C MET A 660 5.48 -4.53 -8.35
N GLY A 661 4.63 -3.97 -7.49
CA GLY A 661 4.06 -4.73 -6.40
C GLY A 661 3.12 -3.94 -5.51
N TRP A 662 2.47 -4.66 -4.60
CA TRP A 662 1.64 -4.07 -3.53
C TRP A 662 2.11 -4.61 -2.18
N PRO A 663 2.36 -3.74 -1.20
CA PRO A 663 2.78 -4.16 0.12
C PRO A 663 1.58 -4.48 1.02
N THR A 664 1.78 -5.41 1.94
CA THR A 664 0.73 -5.92 2.84
C THR A 664 0.88 -5.43 4.28
N GLN A 665 1.41 -4.23 4.47
CA GLN A 665 1.42 -3.57 5.78
C GLN A 665 0.00 -3.31 6.27
N ILE A 666 -0.17 -3.16 7.57
CA ILE A 666 -1.44 -2.77 8.19
C ILE A 666 -1.88 -1.42 7.60
N GLY A 667 -3.13 -1.35 7.14
CA GLY A 667 -3.68 -0.20 6.41
C GLY A 667 -3.35 -0.18 4.91
N GLY A 668 -2.54 -1.13 4.42
CA GLY A 668 -2.26 -1.36 3.00
C GLY A 668 -3.15 -2.44 2.39
N THR A 669 -2.64 -3.14 1.39
CA THR A 669 -3.34 -4.22 0.68
C THR A 669 -3.39 -5.49 1.53
N THR A 670 -4.49 -6.25 1.51
CA THR A 670 -4.52 -7.57 2.18
C THR A 670 -3.64 -8.59 1.45
N GLU A 671 -3.15 -9.63 2.15
CA GLU A 671 -2.37 -10.70 1.50
C GLU A 671 -3.14 -11.43 0.37
N ARG A 672 -4.48 -11.50 0.49
CA ARG A 672 -5.37 -12.03 -0.53
C ARG A 672 -5.47 -11.11 -1.75
N GLU A 673 -5.66 -9.81 -1.54
CA GLU A 673 -5.67 -8.82 -2.63
C GLU A 673 -4.31 -8.75 -3.33
N GLN A 674 -3.20 -8.84 -2.59
CA GLN A 674 -1.85 -8.89 -3.17
C GLN A 674 -1.72 -10.06 -4.15
N ALA A 675 -2.24 -11.25 -3.80
CA ALA A 675 -2.24 -12.42 -4.67
C ALA A 675 -3.09 -12.22 -5.93
N ARG A 676 -4.25 -11.57 -5.82
CA ARG A 676 -5.11 -11.22 -6.96
C ARG A 676 -4.42 -10.22 -7.89
N TYR A 677 -3.83 -9.16 -7.35
CA TYR A 677 -3.09 -8.17 -8.12
C TYR A 677 -1.87 -8.78 -8.81
N LEU A 678 -1.12 -9.65 -8.12
CA LEU A 678 0.02 -10.34 -8.70
C LEU A 678 -0.42 -11.15 -9.93
N ALA A 679 -1.43 -11.99 -9.80
CA ALA A 679 -1.87 -12.84 -10.90
C ALA A 679 -2.34 -12.01 -12.12
N ARG A 680 -3.16 -10.98 -11.89
CA ARG A 680 -3.66 -10.10 -12.94
C ARG A 680 -2.54 -9.31 -13.61
N CYS A 681 -1.65 -8.69 -12.83
CA CYS A 681 -0.53 -7.90 -13.37
C CYS A 681 0.38 -8.73 -14.27
N TYR A 682 0.77 -9.94 -13.86
CA TYR A 682 1.61 -10.78 -14.71
C TYR A 682 0.90 -11.19 -16.00
N VAL A 683 -0.37 -11.56 -15.92
CA VAL A 683 -1.16 -11.95 -17.09
C VAL A 683 -1.33 -10.76 -18.03
N ASP A 684 -1.77 -9.61 -17.53
CA ASP A 684 -2.01 -8.40 -18.33
C ASP A 684 -0.73 -7.86 -18.96
N ALA A 685 0.37 -7.81 -18.19
CA ALA A 685 1.65 -7.34 -18.69
C ALA A 685 2.10 -8.20 -19.88
N VAL A 686 2.13 -9.53 -19.76
CA VAL A 686 2.56 -10.40 -20.88
C VAL A 686 1.52 -10.42 -22.00
N ALA A 687 0.23 -10.47 -21.69
CA ALA A 687 -0.84 -10.46 -22.68
C ALA A 687 -0.91 -9.15 -23.49
N SER A 688 -0.40 -8.03 -22.96
CA SER A 688 -0.30 -6.77 -23.71
C SER A 688 0.43 -6.91 -25.05
N GLY A 689 1.31 -7.91 -25.16
CA GLY A 689 2.11 -8.23 -26.34
C GLY A 689 3.38 -7.39 -26.47
N VAL A 690 3.63 -6.44 -25.57
CA VAL A 690 4.80 -5.53 -25.62
C VAL A 690 5.81 -5.74 -24.50
N ILE A 691 5.43 -6.49 -23.46
CA ILE A 691 6.29 -6.76 -22.31
C ILE A 691 7.14 -8.01 -22.54
N GLY A 692 8.47 -7.82 -22.53
CA GLY A 692 9.43 -8.91 -22.63
C GLY A 692 9.70 -9.62 -21.29
N ASN A 693 9.54 -8.93 -20.17
CA ASN A 693 9.68 -9.48 -18.83
C ASN A 693 8.84 -8.71 -17.80
N MET A 694 8.22 -9.44 -16.87
CA MET A 694 7.54 -8.90 -15.70
C MET A 694 8.30 -9.30 -14.44
N GLY A 695 8.87 -8.32 -13.75
CA GLY A 695 9.56 -8.43 -12.48
C GLY A 695 8.75 -7.83 -11.35
N TRP A 696 8.38 -8.66 -10.37
CA TRP A 696 7.69 -8.20 -9.16
C TRP A 696 8.65 -7.76 -8.06
N TYR A 697 8.28 -6.70 -7.35
CA TYR A 697 8.93 -6.24 -6.13
C TYR A 697 8.07 -6.67 -4.92
N ASN A 698 8.52 -7.61 -4.10
CA ASN A 698 9.74 -8.42 -4.24
C ASN A 698 9.50 -9.86 -3.76
N PHE A 699 10.55 -10.69 -3.75
CA PHE A 699 10.40 -12.08 -3.38
C PHE A 699 10.12 -12.26 -1.88
N ARG A 700 10.94 -11.67 -1.01
CA ARG A 700 10.92 -11.86 0.45
C ARG A 700 10.72 -10.52 1.16
N ASP A 701 9.83 -10.50 2.16
CA ASP A 701 9.68 -9.32 3.02
C ASP A 701 11.02 -8.92 3.64
N ASP A 702 11.40 -7.65 3.45
CA ASP A 702 12.71 -7.13 3.85
C ASP A 702 12.87 -6.98 5.37
N GLY A 703 11.76 -7.01 6.09
CA GLY A 703 11.77 -6.94 7.54
C GLY A 703 10.47 -7.44 8.14
N THR A 704 10.26 -7.09 9.40
CA THR A 704 9.16 -7.64 10.20
C THR A 704 8.29 -6.55 10.81
N ASN A 705 8.46 -5.28 10.44
CA ASN A 705 7.60 -4.19 10.93
C ASN A 705 6.27 -4.22 10.15
N PRO A 706 5.12 -4.47 10.81
CA PRO A 706 3.86 -4.66 10.11
C PRO A 706 3.22 -3.35 9.64
N TYR A 707 3.75 -2.20 10.03
CA TYR A 707 3.23 -0.88 9.63
C TYR A 707 4.07 -0.23 8.54
N TYR A 708 5.27 -0.76 8.25
CA TYR A 708 6.15 -0.20 7.25
C TYR A 708 6.03 -0.99 5.95
N ASN A 709 5.63 -0.29 4.89
CA ASN A 709 5.33 -0.87 3.59
C ASN A 709 6.52 -1.66 3.00
N GLU A 710 7.74 -1.13 3.07
CA GLU A 710 8.94 -1.79 2.51
C GLU A 710 9.21 -3.16 3.15
N HIS A 711 8.69 -3.42 4.35
CA HIS A 711 8.82 -4.70 5.04
C HIS A 711 7.73 -5.70 4.67
N SER A 712 6.89 -5.43 3.66
CA SER A 712 5.69 -6.24 3.39
C SER A 712 5.37 -6.44 1.90
N PHE A 713 6.30 -6.19 0.99
CA PHE A 713 6.14 -6.43 -0.45
C PHE A 713 6.31 -7.88 -0.88
N GLY A 714 6.96 -8.70 -0.05
CA GLY A 714 7.34 -10.07 -0.36
C GLY A 714 6.16 -10.94 -0.76
N VAL A 715 6.40 -11.93 -1.62
CA VAL A 715 5.48 -13.06 -1.80
C VAL A 715 5.72 -14.15 -0.74
N VAL A 716 6.89 -14.14 -0.09
CA VAL A 716 7.16 -14.87 1.15
C VAL A 716 7.50 -13.88 2.27
N ARG A 717 7.16 -14.25 3.51
CA ARG A 717 7.50 -13.44 4.68
C ARG A 717 8.98 -13.51 4.99
N HIS A 718 9.43 -12.68 5.92
CA HIS A 718 10.83 -12.61 6.32
C HIS A 718 11.38 -13.96 6.81
N ASP A 719 10.56 -14.82 7.39
CA ASP A 719 10.92 -16.18 7.84
C ASP A 719 10.75 -17.28 6.76
N PHE A 720 10.51 -16.86 5.51
CA PHE A 720 10.19 -17.71 4.35
C PHE A 720 8.86 -18.45 4.42
N THR A 721 7.97 -18.13 5.36
CA THR A 721 6.59 -18.64 5.28
C THR A 721 5.88 -18.02 4.07
N PRO A 722 5.20 -18.82 3.24
CA PRO A 722 4.58 -18.30 2.02
C PRO A 722 3.39 -17.39 2.35
N LYS A 723 3.24 -16.32 1.57
CA LYS A 723 1.99 -15.55 1.45
C LYS A 723 1.18 -16.13 0.29
N PRO A 724 -0.13 -15.84 0.17
CA PRO A 724 -0.97 -16.35 -0.91
C PRO A 724 -0.44 -15.95 -2.30
N ALA A 725 0.23 -14.80 -2.39
CA ALA A 725 0.89 -14.32 -3.59
C ALA A 725 1.97 -15.27 -4.13
N TYR A 726 2.63 -16.06 -3.26
CA TYR A 726 3.59 -17.10 -3.70
C TYR A 726 2.91 -18.22 -4.48
N ARG A 727 1.70 -18.63 -4.07
CA ARG A 727 0.92 -19.64 -4.81
C ARG A 727 0.32 -19.06 -6.10
N ALA A 728 -0.12 -17.80 -6.06
CA ALA A 728 -0.57 -17.09 -7.26
C ALA A 728 0.52 -16.96 -8.32
N LEU A 729 1.74 -16.63 -7.90
CA LEU A 729 2.92 -16.64 -8.77
C LEU A 729 3.13 -18.01 -9.41
N ALA A 730 3.11 -19.08 -8.60
CA ALA A 730 3.25 -20.45 -9.10
C ALA A 730 2.12 -20.86 -10.06
N ALA A 731 0.88 -20.43 -9.80
CA ALA A 731 -0.25 -20.67 -10.67
C ALA A 731 -0.03 -20.03 -12.05
N VAL A 732 0.38 -18.76 -12.09
CA VAL A 732 0.67 -18.03 -13.35
C VAL A 732 1.84 -18.67 -14.09
N CYS A 733 3.02 -18.69 -13.46
CA CYS A 733 4.25 -19.12 -14.12
C CYS A 733 4.18 -20.59 -14.54
N GLY A 734 3.59 -21.45 -13.70
CA GLY A 734 3.44 -22.88 -14.00
C GLY A 734 2.40 -23.15 -15.10
N THR A 735 1.27 -22.45 -15.09
CA THR A 735 0.19 -22.68 -16.07
C THR A 735 0.50 -22.11 -17.44
N LEU A 736 1.20 -20.98 -17.49
CA LEU A 736 1.53 -20.27 -18.73
C LEU A 736 2.93 -20.61 -19.26
N ALA A 737 3.65 -21.55 -18.65
CA ALA A 737 4.99 -21.95 -19.04
C ALA A 737 5.10 -22.34 -20.53
N GLY A 738 5.91 -21.57 -21.27
CA GLY A 738 6.19 -21.79 -22.69
C GLY A 738 4.99 -21.55 -23.61
N LEU A 739 4.01 -20.75 -23.19
CA LEU A 739 2.92 -20.28 -24.02
C LEU A 739 3.14 -18.82 -24.41
N GLU A 740 2.74 -18.47 -25.63
CA GLU A 740 2.81 -17.10 -26.16
C GLU A 740 1.44 -16.43 -26.04
N PRO A 741 1.36 -15.11 -25.79
CA PRO A 741 0.10 -14.38 -25.82
C PRO A 741 -0.47 -14.34 -27.25
N LEU A 742 -1.79 -14.48 -27.38
CA LEU A 742 -2.51 -14.48 -28.66
C LEU A 742 -3.20 -13.15 -28.98
N GLY A 743 -2.88 -12.12 -28.19
CA GLY A 743 -3.42 -10.77 -28.28
C GLY A 743 -3.71 -10.15 -26.91
N PRO A 744 -4.01 -8.84 -26.86
CA PRO A 744 -4.29 -8.13 -25.62
C PRO A 744 -5.56 -8.65 -24.94
N PRO A 745 -5.65 -8.55 -23.60
CA PRO A 745 -6.85 -8.90 -22.86
C PRO A 745 -8.10 -8.21 -23.41
N GLN A 746 -9.23 -8.92 -23.41
CA GLN A 746 -10.52 -8.41 -23.87
C GLN A 746 -11.56 -8.57 -22.76
N VAL A 747 -12.48 -7.61 -22.65
CA VAL A 747 -13.62 -7.66 -21.73
C VAL A 747 -14.91 -7.81 -22.52
N ASP A 748 -15.73 -8.79 -22.17
CA ASP A 748 -17.05 -8.98 -22.79
C ASP A 748 -18.14 -8.08 -22.18
N ALA A 749 -19.35 -8.15 -22.73
CA ALA A 749 -20.49 -7.36 -22.23
C ALA A 749 -20.93 -7.76 -20.81
N GLY A 750 -20.52 -8.92 -20.31
CA GLY A 750 -20.78 -9.42 -18.95
C GLY A 750 -19.67 -9.07 -17.96
N GLY A 751 -18.63 -8.34 -18.36
CA GLY A 751 -17.51 -7.97 -17.50
C GLY A 751 -16.47 -9.08 -17.30
N LEU A 752 -16.49 -10.14 -18.11
CA LEU A 752 -15.44 -11.17 -18.09
C LEU A 752 -14.25 -10.67 -18.89
N LEU A 753 -13.11 -10.50 -18.21
CA LEU A 753 -11.82 -10.29 -18.86
C LEU A 753 -11.23 -11.65 -19.24
N THR A 754 -10.74 -11.75 -20.47
CA THR A 754 -10.05 -12.93 -21.01
C THR A 754 -8.70 -12.57 -21.61
N ALA A 755 -7.66 -13.28 -21.21
CA ALA A 755 -6.32 -13.22 -21.78
C ALA A 755 -5.95 -14.62 -22.30
N ARG A 756 -5.52 -14.69 -23.56
CA ARG A 756 -5.39 -15.95 -24.29
C ARG A 756 -3.94 -16.27 -24.61
N PHE A 757 -3.56 -17.52 -24.37
CA PHE A 757 -2.21 -18.01 -24.55
C PHE A 757 -2.21 -19.34 -25.31
N GLY A 758 -1.22 -19.54 -26.17
CA GLY A 758 -1.12 -20.76 -26.97
C GLY A 758 0.31 -21.09 -27.41
N SER A 759 0.56 -22.38 -27.60
CA SER A 759 1.78 -22.88 -28.26
C SER A 759 1.55 -24.31 -28.77
N GLY A 760 1.53 -24.47 -30.11
CA GLY A 760 1.16 -25.74 -30.74
C GLY A 760 -0.27 -26.16 -30.36
N ASP A 761 -0.41 -27.35 -29.78
CA ASP A 761 -1.71 -27.90 -29.34
C ASP A 761 -2.07 -27.54 -27.89
N ARG A 762 -1.24 -26.76 -27.19
CA ARG A 762 -1.51 -26.32 -25.81
C ARG A 762 -2.17 -24.94 -25.81
N TRP A 763 -3.31 -24.84 -25.12
CA TRP A 763 -4.10 -23.61 -25.02
C TRP A 763 -4.46 -23.31 -23.57
N VAL A 764 -4.33 -22.03 -23.20
CA VAL A 764 -4.77 -21.53 -21.90
C VAL A 764 -5.53 -20.21 -22.08
N THR A 765 -6.70 -20.13 -21.44
CA THR A 765 -7.40 -18.86 -21.24
C THR A 765 -7.36 -18.51 -19.76
N ALA A 766 -6.67 -17.42 -19.42
CA ALA A 766 -6.77 -16.79 -18.12
C ALA A 766 -7.98 -15.86 -18.10
N CYS A 767 -8.81 -15.92 -17.06
CA CYS A 767 -9.99 -15.08 -16.99
C CYS A 767 -10.41 -14.73 -15.56
N TRP A 768 -11.06 -13.58 -15.40
CA TRP A 768 -11.67 -13.09 -14.16
C TRP A 768 -12.80 -12.11 -14.51
N SER A 769 -13.70 -11.88 -13.55
CA SER A 769 -14.69 -10.81 -13.66
C SER A 769 -14.12 -9.51 -13.08
N VAL A 770 -14.22 -8.38 -13.79
CA VAL A 770 -13.51 -7.12 -13.45
C VAL A 770 -14.14 -6.32 -12.30
N ALA A 771 -15.39 -6.58 -11.95
CA ALA A 771 -16.12 -5.79 -10.95
C ALA A 771 -16.95 -6.66 -10.00
N GLU A 772 -17.79 -7.53 -10.56
CA GLU A 772 -18.76 -8.32 -9.78
C GLU A 772 -18.38 -9.80 -9.76
N PRO A 773 -18.76 -10.57 -8.73
CA PRO A 773 -18.70 -12.03 -8.81
C PRO A 773 -19.51 -12.57 -10.01
N ALA A 774 -19.08 -13.68 -10.60
CA ALA A 774 -19.74 -14.30 -11.74
C ALA A 774 -19.70 -15.84 -11.67
N ILE A 775 -20.51 -16.49 -12.51
CA ILE A 775 -20.38 -17.93 -12.80
C ILE A 775 -19.83 -18.09 -14.22
N LEU A 776 -18.77 -18.89 -14.33
CA LEU A 776 -18.12 -19.21 -15.59
C LEU A 776 -18.50 -20.63 -16.02
N ASP A 777 -19.03 -20.78 -17.23
CA ASP A 777 -19.05 -22.08 -17.91
C ASP A 777 -17.67 -22.35 -18.49
N ALA A 778 -16.95 -23.26 -17.85
CA ALA A 778 -15.62 -23.69 -18.23
C ALA A 778 -15.64 -24.70 -19.39
N GLY A 779 -16.81 -25.24 -19.75
CA GLY A 779 -16.94 -26.31 -20.75
C GLY A 779 -16.50 -27.69 -20.23
N SER A 780 -16.86 -28.75 -20.98
CA SER A 780 -16.64 -30.15 -20.58
C SER A 780 -15.20 -30.64 -20.65
N ASP A 781 -14.39 -30.02 -21.51
CA ASP A 781 -13.07 -30.56 -21.89
C ASP A 781 -11.91 -29.71 -21.34
N THR A 782 -12.17 -28.92 -20.30
CA THR A 782 -11.17 -28.05 -19.68
C THR A 782 -10.76 -28.51 -18.29
N THR A 783 -9.49 -28.29 -17.96
CA THR A 783 -9.00 -28.36 -16.58
C THR A 783 -8.89 -26.94 -16.05
N VAL A 784 -9.56 -26.65 -14.95
CA VAL A 784 -9.53 -25.34 -14.29
C VAL A 784 -8.44 -25.34 -13.23
N VAL A 785 -7.60 -24.30 -13.23
CA VAL A 785 -6.63 -24.04 -12.15
C VAL A 785 -6.95 -22.70 -11.50
N ASN A 786 -7.14 -22.66 -10.18
CA ASN A 786 -7.38 -21.40 -9.45
C ASN A 786 -6.05 -20.66 -9.15
N ALA A 787 -6.17 -19.44 -8.62
CA ALA A 787 -5.00 -18.65 -8.21
C ALA A 787 -4.15 -19.31 -7.10
N MET A 788 -4.66 -20.29 -6.36
CA MET A 788 -3.87 -21.05 -5.38
C MET A 788 -3.14 -22.25 -6.00
N ALA A 789 -3.06 -22.33 -7.33
CA ALA A 789 -2.45 -23.41 -8.09
C ALA A 789 -3.13 -24.78 -7.85
N GLU A 790 -4.42 -24.78 -7.54
CA GLU A 790 -5.21 -25.99 -7.34
C GLU A 790 -6.04 -26.30 -8.58
N VAL A 791 -6.13 -27.58 -8.93
CA VAL A 791 -7.09 -28.04 -9.93
C VAL A 791 -8.48 -28.00 -9.29
N VAL A 792 -9.37 -27.22 -9.88
CA VAL A 792 -10.77 -27.08 -9.45
C VAL A 792 -11.64 -27.87 -10.39
N GLU A 793 -12.47 -28.75 -9.83
CA GLU A 793 -13.45 -29.51 -10.60
C GLU A 793 -14.71 -28.66 -10.83
N PRO A 794 -15.10 -28.36 -12.09
CA PRO A 794 -16.33 -27.64 -12.36
C PRO A 794 -17.57 -28.41 -11.86
N LEU A 795 -18.58 -27.69 -11.40
CA LEU A 795 -19.86 -28.25 -11.01
C LEU A 795 -20.71 -28.54 -12.25
N ALA A 796 -21.46 -29.64 -12.23
CA ALA A 796 -22.42 -29.93 -13.29
C ALA A 796 -23.71 -29.13 -13.07
N TRP A 797 -24.13 -28.33 -14.06
CA TRP A 797 -25.40 -27.62 -14.05
C TRP A 797 -26.12 -27.77 -15.41
N GLY A 798 -27.10 -28.67 -15.48
CA GLY A 798 -27.66 -29.06 -16.77
C GLY A 798 -26.60 -29.69 -17.67
N ASP A 799 -26.40 -29.13 -18.86
CA ASP A 799 -25.33 -29.52 -19.80
C ASP A 799 -24.03 -28.70 -19.62
N GLU A 800 -24.02 -27.70 -18.72
CA GLU A 800 -22.90 -26.79 -18.47
C GLU A 800 -21.96 -27.30 -17.36
N ARG A 801 -20.71 -26.80 -17.38
CA ARG A 801 -19.67 -27.13 -16.38
C ARG A 801 -19.18 -25.84 -15.75
N VAL A 802 -19.73 -25.52 -14.59
CA VAL A 802 -19.64 -24.17 -14.03
C VAL A 802 -18.70 -24.05 -12.83
N ILE A 803 -18.01 -22.92 -12.74
CA ILE A 803 -17.19 -22.55 -11.58
C ILE A 803 -17.56 -21.14 -11.09
N PRO A 804 -17.45 -20.88 -9.77
CA PRO A 804 -17.57 -19.53 -9.26
C PRO A 804 -16.31 -18.72 -9.54
N LEU A 805 -16.52 -17.46 -9.93
CA LEU A 805 -15.47 -16.46 -10.01
C LEU A 805 -15.79 -15.34 -9.01
N GLY A 806 -14.94 -15.17 -7.99
CA GLY A 806 -14.94 -13.94 -7.23
C GLY A 806 -14.52 -12.77 -8.12
N ALA A 807 -15.01 -11.56 -7.81
CA ALA A 807 -14.54 -10.35 -8.46
C ALA A 807 -13.00 -10.30 -8.41
N ASN A 808 -12.38 -9.95 -9.53
CA ASN A 808 -10.95 -9.81 -9.70
C ASN A 808 -10.13 -11.02 -9.26
N THR A 809 -10.71 -12.23 -9.33
CA THR A 809 -10.05 -13.49 -8.93
C THR A 809 -9.77 -14.34 -10.17
N PRO A 810 -8.49 -14.42 -10.62
CA PRO A 810 -8.15 -15.17 -11.82
C PRO A 810 -8.28 -16.69 -11.67
N VAL A 811 -8.72 -17.32 -12.76
CA VAL A 811 -8.62 -18.75 -13.02
C VAL A 811 -7.99 -18.99 -14.38
N PHE A 812 -7.42 -20.19 -14.56
CA PHE A 812 -6.75 -20.60 -15.80
C PHE A 812 -7.43 -21.85 -16.34
N LEU A 813 -7.96 -21.76 -17.55
CA LEU A 813 -8.61 -22.88 -18.25
C LEU A 813 -7.63 -23.51 -19.22
N ARG A 814 -7.26 -24.77 -19.00
CA ARG A 814 -6.36 -25.52 -19.87
C ARG A 814 -7.18 -26.44 -20.78
N SER A 815 -6.84 -26.47 -22.06
CA SER A 815 -7.44 -27.40 -23.04
C SER A 815 -6.38 -28.02 -23.94
N ALA A 816 -6.57 -29.31 -24.26
CA ALA A 816 -5.79 -30.06 -25.24
C ALA A 816 -6.52 -30.22 -26.59
N GLU A 817 -7.78 -29.82 -26.69
CA GLU A 817 -8.65 -30.01 -27.86
C GLU A 817 -8.98 -28.67 -28.57
N GLY A 818 -8.10 -27.67 -28.41
CA GLY A 818 -8.23 -26.33 -29.00
C GLY A 818 -8.46 -25.24 -27.96
N GLU A 819 -8.62 -23.99 -28.42
CA GLU A 819 -8.85 -22.83 -27.56
C GLU A 819 -10.10 -23.03 -26.66
N PRO A 820 -9.99 -22.89 -25.33
CA PRO A 820 -11.15 -22.97 -24.43
C PRO A 820 -12.24 -21.98 -24.85
N THR A 821 -13.43 -22.47 -25.16
CA THR A 821 -14.58 -21.59 -25.38
C THR A 821 -15.17 -21.26 -24.02
N VAL A 822 -15.06 -20.00 -23.60
CA VAL A 822 -15.63 -19.55 -22.33
C VAL A 822 -16.91 -18.79 -22.55
N ARG A 823 -17.90 -19.04 -21.69
CA ARG A 823 -19.14 -18.27 -21.62
C ARG A 823 -19.40 -17.92 -20.18
N THR A 824 -19.80 -16.69 -19.94
CA THR A 824 -20.44 -16.35 -18.68
C THR A 824 -21.92 -16.65 -18.80
N SER A 825 -22.41 -17.54 -17.93
CA SER A 825 -23.83 -17.58 -17.61
C SER A 825 -24.00 -16.49 -16.56
N ALA A 826 -24.52 -15.34 -16.98
CA ALA A 826 -24.52 -14.11 -16.20
C ALA A 826 -25.37 -14.23 -14.92
N LEU A 827 -24.84 -14.88 -13.89
CA LEU A 827 -25.15 -14.48 -12.54
C LEU A 827 -24.49 -13.15 -12.29
N SER A 828 -25.29 -12.14 -12.01
CA SER A 828 -24.81 -10.95 -11.32
C SER A 828 -25.47 -10.88 -9.96
N LEU A 829 -24.69 -10.41 -8.98
CA LEU A 829 -25.26 -9.84 -7.77
C LEU A 829 -25.32 -8.34 -7.97
N GLU A 830 -26.54 -7.83 -8.06
CA GLU A 830 -26.78 -6.39 -8.12
C GLU A 830 -26.97 -5.87 -6.71
N LEU A 831 -26.03 -5.04 -6.27
CA LEU A 831 -26.14 -4.30 -5.02
C LEU A 831 -26.74 -2.92 -5.32
N SER A 832 -27.66 -2.47 -4.47
CA SER A 832 -28.15 -1.08 -4.54
C SER A 832 -27.07 -0.05 -4.16
N SER A 833 -26.05 -0.46 -3.42
CA SER A 833 -24.89 0.33 -3.01
C SER A 833 -23.76 -0.60 -2.54
N SER A 834 -22.50 -0.25 -2.82
CA SER A 834 -21.34 -0.96 -2.29
C SER A 834 -20.93 -0.50 -0.88
N ALA A 835 -21.65 0.46 -0.30
CA ALA A 835 -21.40 0.99 1.04
C ALA A 835 -22.70 1.34 1.79
N ALA A 836 -22.68 1.27 3.12
CA ALA A 836 -23.83 1.60 3.97
C ALA A 836 -23.39 2.06 5.37
N ARG A 837 -24.22 2.87 6.04
CA ARG A 837 -24.01 3.28 7.44
C ARG A 837 -24.55 2.23 8.41
N PRO A 838 -24.11 2.25 9.68
CA PRO A 838 -24.78 1.50 10.75
C PRO A 838 -26.29 1.78 10.77
N GLY A 839 -27.09 0.72 10.76
CA GLY A 839 -28.56 0.76 10.68
C GLY A 839 -29.14 0.87 9.26
N GLU A 840 -28.35 1.17 8.24
CA GLU A 840 -28.82 1.18 6.85
C GLU A 840 -28.81 -0.24 6.25
N SER A 841 -29.62 -0.40 5.20
CA SER A 841 -29.69 -1.65 4.45
C SER A 841 -29.32 -1.47 2.99
N VAL A 842 -28.68 -2.49 2.43
CA VAL A 842 -28.41 -2.64 1.00
C VAL A 842 -29.25 -3.79 0.45
N SER A 843 -29.94 -3.54 -0.66
CA SER A 843 -30.63 -4.59 -1.40
C SER A 843 -29.61 -5.32 -2.28
N VAL A 844 -29.68 -6.64 -2.25
CA VAL A 844 -28.88 -7.55 -3.07
C VAL A 844 -29.83 -8.40 -3.89
N ALA A 845 -29.73 -8.34 -5.21
CA ALA A 845 -30.52 -9.16 -6.11
C ALA A 845 -29.60 -10.07 -6.93
N LEU A 846 -29.87 -11.36 -6.90
CA LEU A 846 -29.24 -12.33 -7.78
C LEU A 846 -30.03 -12.40 -9.08
N THR A 847 -29.42 -11.93 -10.16
CA THR A 847 -30.00 -12.08 -11.51
C THR A 847 -29.36 -13.27 -12.22
N GLY A 848 -29.95 -13.73 -13.32
CA GLY A 848 -29.38 -14.81 -14.15
C GLY A 848 -29.79 -16.25 -13.80
N ILE A 849 -30.27 -16.54 -12.57
CA ILE A 849 -30.80 -17.87 -12.20
C ILE A 849 -32.24 -17.88 -11.66
N ALA A 850 -32.89 -16.72 -11.51
CA ALA A 850 -34.23 -16.67 -10.90
C ALA A 850 -35.22 -17.57 -11.68
N GLY A 851 -35.55 -18.74 -11.10
CA GLY A 851 -36.44 -19.75 -11.67
C GLY A 851 -35.78 -21.04 -12.23
N ALA A 852 -34.46 -21.25 -12.10
CA ALA A 852 -33.86 -22.54 -12.47
C ALA A 852 -34.06 -23.61 -11.39
N ASP A 853 -34.51 -24.80 -11.78
CA ASP A 853 -34.74 -25.93 -10.87
C ASP A 853 -33.42 -26.39 -10.21
N GLY A 854 -33.42 -26.56 -8.87
CA GLY A 854 -32.35 -27.26 -8.12
C GLY A 854 -31.33 -26.39 -7.36
N PHE A 855 -31.51 -25.08 -7.28
CA PHE A 855 -30.63 -24.17 -6.53
C PHE A 855 -31.13 -23.92 -5.09
N GLN A 856 -30.20 -23.90 -4.12
CA GLN A 856 -30.44 -23.41 -2.76
C GLN A 856 -29.46 -22.29 -2.41
N ALA A 857 -29.96 -21.18 -1.89
CA ALA A 857 -29.15 -20.08 -1.38
C ALA A 857 -29.13 -20.07 0.15
N GLU A 858 -27.93 -20.02 0.72
CA GLU A 858 -27.68 -19.79 2.13
C GLU A 858 -26.70 -18.62 2.26
N TRP A 859 -26.76 -17.86 3.35
CA TRP A 859 -25.81 -16.78 3.57
C TRP A 859 -24.79 -17.17 4.64
N SER A 860 -23.52 -16.96 4.33
CA SER A 860 -22.47 -16.81 5.34
C SER A 860 -22.38 -15.33 5.70
N VAL A 861 -22.93 -14.97 6.86
CA VAL A 861 -23.04 -13.58 7.30
C VAL A 861 -22.04 -13.36 8.44
N PRO A 862 -21.07 -12.44 8.31
CA PRO A 862 -20.20 -12.08 9.42
C PRO A 862 -21.01 -11.38 10.52
N GLN A 863 -20.47 -11.38 11.74
CA GLN A 863 -21.06 -10.62 12.84
C GLN A 863 -21.12 -9.12 12.49
N GLY A 864 -22.24 -8.46 12.82
CA GLY A 864 -22.47 -7.04 12.49
C GLY A 864 -23.27 -6.82 11.19
N LEU A 865 -23.56 -7.88 10.45
CA LEU A 865 -24.55 -7.87 9.36
C LEU A 865 -25.71 -8.80 9.71
N THR A 866 -26.90 -8.44 9.24
CA THR A 866 -28.04 -9.37 9.14
C THR A 866 -28.49 -9.44 7.71
N VAL A 867 -28.95 -10.61 7.28
CA VAL A 867 -29.47 -10.80 5.93
C VAL A 867 -30.85 -11.42 6.00
N GLU A 868 -31.81 -10.76 5.36
CA GLU A 868 -33.20 -11.18 5.31
C GLU A 868 -33.66 -11.34 3.85
N PRO A 869 -34.48 -12.34 3.50
CA PRO A 869 -35.06 -12.45 2.16
C PRO A 869 -35.95 -11.24 1.83
N ASP A 870 -35.83 -10.70 0.62
CA ASP A 870 -36.59 -9.53 0.13
C ASP A 870 -37.24 -9.80 -1.25
N GLY A 871 -37.68 -11.05 -1.47
CA GLY A 871 -38.23 -11.53 -2.73
C GLY A 871 -37.58 -12.85 -3.19
N ASP A 872 -37.94 -13.32 -4.38
CA ASP A 872 -37.32 -14.50 -4.98
C ASP A 872 -35.97 -14.10 -5.60
N GLY A 873 -34.88 -14.71 -5.12
CA GLY A 873 -33.53 -14.35 -5.53
C GLY A 873 -33.05 -12.97 -5.06
N SER A 874 -33.72 -12.35 -4.08
CA SER A 874 -33.31 -11.05 -3.52
C SER A 874 -33.27 -11.07 -1.99
N TRP A 875 -32.35 -10.29 -1.44
CA TRP A 875 -32.11 -10.16 -0.01
C TRP A 875 -31.84 -8.71 0.37
N ARG A 876 -32.08 -8.40 1.64
CA ARG A 876 -31.69 -7.15 2.27
C ARG A 876 -30.59 -7.45 3.28
N ILE A 877 -29.41 -6.88 3.05
CA ILE A 877 -28.32 -6.88 4.03
C ILE A 877 -28.46 -5.62 4.87
N THR A 878 -28.61 -5.77 6.18
CA THR A 878 -28.66 -4.65 7.12
C THR A 878 -27.38 -4.61 7.93
N VAL A 879 -26.77 -3.43 7.97
CA VAL A 879 -25.63 -3.16 8.84
C VAL A 879 -26.15 -2.93 10.26
N ALA A 880 -25.63 -3.66 11.24
CA ALA A 880 -26.04 -3.47 12.64
C ALA A 880 -25.80 -2.02 13.11
N GLU A 881 -26.62 -1.52 14.04
CA GLU A 881 -26.49 -0.14 14.55
C GLU A 881 -25.15 0.11 15.26
N ASP A 882 -24.55 -0.95 15.80
CA ASP A 882 -23.24 -0.94 16.46
C ASP A 882 -22.11 -1.45 15.53
N ALA A 883 -22.41 -1.69 14.25
CA ALA A 883 -21.39 -2.05 13.28
C ALA A 883 -20.40 -0.91 13.09
N THR A 884 -19.20 -1.27 12.67
CA THR A 884 -18.06 -0.36 12.69
C THR A 884 -17.54 -0.15 11.30
N ALA A 885 -16.96 1.03 11.08
CA ALA A 885 -16.52 1.42 9.77
C ALA A 885 -15.42 0.49 9.26
N GLY A 886 -15.49 0.12 7.99
CA GLY A 886 -14.56 -0.81 7.36
C GLY A 886 -15.26 -1.72 6.36
N LYS A 887 -14.46 -2.44 5.58
CA LYS A 887 -14.98 -3.46 4.66
C LYS A 887 -15.44 -4.68 5.45
N VAL A 888 -16.69 -5.06 5.23
CA VAL A 888 -17.26 -6.33 5.69
C VAL A 888 -17.65 -7.14 4.46
N GLU A 889 -17.48 -8.45 4.52
CA GLU A 889 -17.78 -9.34 3.40
C GLU A 889 -18.70 -10.45 3.89
N ALA A 890 -19.94 -10.44 3.42
CA ALA A 890 -20.82 -11.60 3.50
C ALA A 890 -20.56 -12.50 2.29
N ALA A 891 -21.05 -13.74 2.30
CA ALA A 891 -21.04 -14.58 1.12
C ALA A 891 -22.41 -15.21 0.91
N LEU A 892 -22.95 -15.06 -0.30
CA LEU A 892 -24.09 -15.83 -0.75
C LEU A 892 -23.58 -17.21 -1.20
N VAL A 893 -23.87 -18.23 -0.41
CA VAL A 893 -23.53 -19.63 -0.68
C VAL A 893 -24.66 -20.25 -1.49
N ILE A 894 -24.39 -20.44 -2.77
CA ILE A 894 -25.23 -21.11 -3.75
C ILE A 894 -24.86 -22.60 -3.78
N ARG A 895 -25.82 -23.49 -3.52
CA ARG A 895 -25.63 -24.94 -3.64
C ARG A 895 -26.21 -25.43 -4.96
N ILE A 896 -25.41 -26.21 -5.69
CA ILE A 896 -25.79 -26.88 -6.95
C ILE A 896 -25.39 -28.36 -6.83
N GLY A 897 -26.37 -29.24 -6.62
CA GLY A 897 -26.11 -30.67 -6.36
C GLY A 897 -25.34 -30.89 -5.04
N GLU A 898 -24.19 -31.57 -5.11
CA GLU A 898 -23.26 -31.73 -3.97
C GLU A 898 -22.22 -30.60 -3.85
N GLY A 899 -22.17 -29.69 -4.83
CA GLY A 899 -21.24 -28.58 -4.88
C GLY A 899 -21.77 -27.30 -4.25
N GLN A 900 -20.85 -26.40 -3.89
CA GLN A 900 -21.16 -25.08 -3.34
C GLN A 900 -20.35 -24.00 -4.04
N ILE A 901 -20.96 -22.83 -4.17
CA ILE A 901 -20.42 -21.62 -4.75
C ILE A 901 -20.61 -20.52 -3.72
N ALA A 902 -19.53 -19.88 -3.26
CA ALA A 902 -19.63 -18.65 -2.48
C ALA A 902 -19.47 -17.45 -3.42
N LEU A 903 -20.47 -16.59 -3.47
CA LEU A 903 -20.35 -15.28 -4.10
C LEU A 903 -20.11 -14.24 -3.00
N PRO A 904 -18.90 -13.66 -2.91
CA PRO A 904 -18.61 -12.65 -1.91
C PRO A 904 -19.42 -11.39 -2.19
N VAL A 905 -19.98 -10.82 -1.13
CA VAL A 905 -20.73 -9.57 -1.12
C VAL A 905 -20.00 -8.63 -0.17
N ALA A 906 -19.13 -7.81 -0.74
CA ALA A 906 -18.37 -6.82 -0.02
C ALA A 906 -19.21 -5.55 0.15
N LEU A 907 -19.25 -5.05 1.38
CA LEU A 907 -19.91 -3.82 1.76
C LEU A 907 -18.92 -2.97 2.56
N GLU A 908 -18.74 -1.72 2.17
CA GLU A 908 -18.02 -0.76 3.00
C GLU A 908 -18.97 -0.16 4.03
N VAL A 909 -18.81 -0.52 5.30
CA VAL A 909 -19.50 0.15 6.38
C VAL A 909 -18.84 1.51 6.55
N VAL A 910 -19.59 2.58 6.31
CA VAL A 910 -19.07 3.95 6.42
C VAL A 910 -19.49 4.55 7.76
N PRO A 911 -18.66 5.38 8.40
CA PRO A 911 -19.03 5.97 9.68
C PRO A 911 -20.26 6.87 9.50
N THR A 912 -21.15 6.87 10.49
CA THR A 912 -22.36 7.70 10.50
C THR A 912 -22.08 9.19 10.26
N VAL A 913 -20.94 9.67 10.82
CA VAL A 913 -20.31 10.96 10.55
C VAL A 913 -18.82 10.72 10.38
N LEU A 914 -18.25 11.19 9.27
CA LEU A 914 -16.82 11.17 9.01
C LEU A 914 -16.20 12.40 9.67
N GLU A 915 -15.45 12.20 10.74
CA GLU A 915 -14.77 13.25 11.51
C GLU A 915 -13.42 13.57 10.83
N ILE A 916 -13.26 14.80 10.36
CA ILE A 916 -12.11 15.26 9.56
C ILE A 916 -11.35 16.34 10.31
#